data_AF-A0A2R6R564-F1
#
_entry.id   AF-A0A2R6R564-F1
#
_cell.length_a   1.000
_cell.length_b   1.000
_cell.length_c   1.000
_cell.angle_alpha   90.00
_cell.angle_beta   90.00
_cell.angle_gamma   90.00
#
_symmetry.space_group_name_H-M   'P 1'
#
loop_
_entity.id
_entity.type
_entity.pdbx_description
1 polymer ?
#
loop_
_entity_poly.entity_id
_entity_poly.type
_entity_poly.pdbx_seq_one_letter_code
_entity_poly.pdbx_strand_id
1 'polypeptide(L)'
;MTVTPNISVNDGNLVVHGKTILKGLPDNIVLTPGSGLGLVSGAFIGANADHSKSLHVFPVGVLEGLRFMCCFRFKLWWMTQRMGTCGKDIPLETQFMLVESKDTTEGEHDDSPTIYTVLLPLLEGQFRAALQGNDKNELEICLESGDNAVETNQGLSLVYMHAGTNPFEVVYQAVKALEKHMQSFRHREEKKLPSFIDWFGWCTWDAFYTDVTAEGVEEGLRSLSKGGAPPRFLIIDDGWQQIGAAAKHSNCVVQEGAQFANRLTGIKENEKFQKNGKKDDHVPGLKIVVDEAKLHHNVKYVYVWHALAGYWGGVKPEAAGMEHYESALAYPVSSPGVLGNQPDIVMDSLAVHGLGLVHPKKVFNFYNELHAYLSSCGVDGVKVDVQNIIETLGAGHGGRVSLTRAYHQALEASIARNFPDNGCIACMCHNTDGIYSAKQTSVVRASDDFYPRDPASHTIHISSVAYNSLFLGEFMQPDWDMFHSLHPAADYHAAARSVGGCPIYVSDKPGNHNFELLKKLVLPDGSVLRAQLPGRPTRDCLFVDPARDGISLLKIWNMNKCTGVVGIFNCQGAGWCKVAKKTRIHDESPGTLTGSVQATDVDALAQAAGVDWNGETVVYAHRSGEVIRLPKGVSLPVTLKVLEYELFHFCPLKKITAKISFAPIGLLDMFNTGGAVENLEVHLASDTKPELSTSLSGNRSPTATIALKVKGCGRFGAYSSQHPLKCKVGGAKIDFEYEPATGLLSFAIPVPEEEVYRWEVEIQV
;
A
#
# COMPACT_ATOMS: atom_id res chain seq x y z
N MET A 1 -0.95 44.24 4.61
CA MET A 1 -2.01 43.23 4.40
C MET A 1 -1.72 42.09 5.35
N THR A 2 -2.47 41.99 6.44
CA THR A 2 -2.43 40.87 7.37
C THR A 2 -3.00 39.65 6.65
N VAL A 3 -2.18 38.62 6.45
CA VAL A 3 -2.63 37.33 5.93
C VAL A 3 -3.50 36.71 7.01
N THR A 4 -4.83 36.72 6.84
CA THR A 4 -5.75 36.01 7.72
C THR A 4 -5.37 34.54 7.70
N PRO A 5 -5.15 33.87 8.85
CA PRO A 5 -4.87 32.45 8.87
C PRO A 5 -6.02 31.67 8.22
N ASN A 6 -5.71 30.73 7.33
CA ASN A 6 -6.72 29.90 6.67
C ASN A 6 -7.38 28.89 7.62
N ILE A 7 -6.91 28.76 8.86
CA ILE A 7 -7.48 27.93 9.94
C ILE A 7 -7.51 28.81 11.20
N SER A 8 -8.67 28.98 11.81
CA SER A 8 -8.87 29.88 12.96
C SER A 8 -10.01 29.42 13.86
N VAL A 9 -10.11 29.99 15.07
CA VAL A 9 -11.28 29.85 15.93
C VAL A 9 -12.04 31.19 15.93
N ASN A 10 -13.29 31.17 15.48
CA ASN A 10 -14.17 32.34 15.43
C ASN A 10 -15.48 32.03 16.16
N ASP A 11 -15.82 32.84 17.18
CA ASP A 11 -17.03 32.68 18.00
C ASP A 11 -17.21 31.25 18.56
N GLY A 12 -16.12 30.65 19.03
CA GLY A 12 -16.11 29.27 19.53
C GLY A 12 -16.27 28.20 18.45
N ASN A 13 -16.08 28.51 17.17
CA ASN A 13 -16.15 27.56 16.07
C ASN A 13 -14.78 27.43 15.38
N LEU A 14 -14.39 26.21 15.01
CA LEU A 14 -13.23 25.98 14.17
C LEU A 14 -13.58 26.28 12.72
N VAL A 15 -12.94 27.28 12.14
CA VAL A 15 -13.20 27.79 10.79
C VAL A 15 -11.97 27.57 9.90
N VAL A 16 -12.18 26.91 8.77
CA VAL A 16 -11.16 26.60 7.76
C VAL A 16 -11.58 27.20 6.42
N HIS A 17 -10.76 28.10 5.87
CA HIS A 17 -11.07 28.84 4.64
C HIS A 17 -12.47 29.49 4.66
N GLY A 18 -12.86 30.06 5.80
CA GLY A 18 -14.19 30.68 6.00
C GLY A 18 -15.31 29.70 6.32
N LYS A 19 -15.07 28.38 6.25
CA LYS A 19 -16.07 27.33 6.48
C LYS A 19 -15.96 26.76 7.89
N THR A 20 -17.08 26.69 8.61
CA THR A 20 -17.11 26.06 9.93
C THR A 20 -16.98 24.54 9.81
N ILE A 21 -15.92 23.97 10.39
CA ILE A 21 -15.67 22.52 10.44
C ILE A 21 -16.19 21.91 11.75
N LEU A 22 -15.94 22.57 12.88
CA LEU A 22 -16.42 22.14 14.21
C LEU A 22 -17.11 23.30 14.92
N LYS A 23 -18.22 23.01 15.61
CA LYS A 23 -18.98 24.00 16.39
C LYS A 23 -18.80 23.80 17.89
N GLY A 24 -18.79 24.89 18.64
CA GLY A 24 -18.79 24.84 20.11
C GLY A 24 -17.51 24.26 20.72
N LEU A 25 -16.36 24.77 20.31
CA LEU A 25 -15.05 24.43 20.86
C LEU A 25 -15.00 24.80 22.35
N PRO A 26 -14.70 23.85 23.24
CA PRO A 26 -14.49 24.14 24.66
C PRO A 26 -13.25 25.02 24.91
N ASP A 27 -13.26 25.80 25.99
CA ASP A 27 -12.17 26.72 26.36
C ASP A 27 -10.82 26.04 26.62
N ASN A 28 -10.83 24.74 26.95
CA ASN A 28 -9.61 23.98 27.19
C ASN A 28 -8.95 23.43 25.92
N ILE A 29 -9.57 23.64 24.73
CA ILE A 29 -9.00 23.32 23.43
C ILE A 29 -8.18 24.49 22.93
N VAL A 30 -6.96 24.23 22.49
CA VAL A 30 -6.01 25.25 22.03
C VAL A 30 -5.70 25.04 20.56
N LEU A 31 -5.85 26.08 19.74
CA LEU A 31 -5.42 26.07 18.35
C LEU A 31 -4.11 26.87 18.21
N THR A 32 -3.04 26.21 17.81
CA THR A 32 -1.72 26.84 17.59
C THR A 32 -1.38 26.83 16.10
N PRO A 33 -1.10 27.98 15.46
CA PRO A 33 -0.64 28.00 14.07
C PRO A 33 0.65 27.22 13.88
N GLY A 34 0.82 26.54 12.74
CA GLY A 34 2.09 25.92 12.38
C GLY A 34 3.16 26.99 12.12
N SER A 35 4.05 27.24 13.08
CA SER A 35 5.16 28.20 12.89
C SER A 35 6.39 27.52 12.30
N GLY A 36 6.79 27.86 11.07
CA GLY A 36 8.05 27.42 10.46
C GLY A 36 8.11 27.61 8.93
N LEU A 37 9.33 27.66 8.36
CA LEU A 37 9.64 27.78 6.93
C LEU A 37 8.92 26.69 6.10
N GLY A 38 7.68 26.98 5.67
CA GLY A 38 6.82 26.09 4.86
C GLY A 38 5.48 25.69 5.49
N LEU A 39 5.14 26.11 6.71
CA LEU A 39 3.95 25.68 7.47
C LEU A 39 2.75 26.65 7.43
N VAL A 40 2.74 27.62 6.52
CA VAL A 40 1.81 28.77 6.52
C VAL A 40 0.31 28.38 6.37
N SER A 41 0.01 27.12 6.01
CA SER A 41 -1.35 26.61 5.76
C SER A 41 -1.86 25.57 6.77
N GLY A 42 -1.14 25.30 7.87
CA GLY A 42 -1.51 24.28 8.87
C GLY A 42 -1.64 24.80 10.30
N ALA A 43 -2.28 24.01 11.16
CA ALA A 43 -2.48 24.31 12.58
C ALA A 43 -2.49 23.05 13.45
N PHE A 44 -2.14 23.19 14.72
CA PHE A 44 -2.20 22.13 15.72
C PHE A 44 -3.37 22.35 16.68
N ILE A 45 -4.11 21.29 16.96
CA ILE A 45 -5.08 21.23 18.05
C ILE A 45 -4.38 20.60 19.26
N GLY A 46 -4.40 21.31 20.38
CA GLY A 46 -3.99 20.85 21.70
C GLY A 46 -5.16 20.88 22.69
N ALA A 47 -4.97 20.30 23.87
CA ALA A 47 -5.96 20.28 24.94
C ALA A 47 -5.31 20.26 26.33
N ASN A 48 -6.00 20.86 27.29
CA ASN A 48 -5.61 20.88 28.71
C ASN A 48 -6.67 20.20 29.59
N ALA A 49 -6.24 19.63 30.72
CA ALA A 49 -7.05 19.01 31.75
C ALA A 49 -6.62 19.49 33.15
N ASP A 50 -7.54 19.45 34.11
CA ASP A 50 -7.28 19.84 35.51
C ASP A 50 -6.45 18.80 36.28
N HIS A 51 -6.36 17.57 35.76
CA HIS A 51 -5.73 16.45 36.44
C HIS A 51 -4.77 15.71 35.50
N SER A 52 -3.68 15.20 36.06
CA SER A 52 -2.77 14.31 35.35
C SER A 52 -3.37 12.90 35.27
N LYS A 53 -3.35 12.30 34.08
CA LYS A 53 -3.79 10.91 33.83
C LYS A 53 -2.96 10.29 32.70
N SER A 54 -2.93 8.96 32.67
CA SER A 54 -2.38 8.17 31.57
C SER A 54 -3.30 8.07 30.35
N LEU A 55 -4.59 8.42 30.52
CA LEU A 55 -5.63 8.41 29.50
C LEU A 55 -6.55 9.63 29.66
N HIS A 56 -6.72 10.39 28.57
CA HIS A 56 -7.69 11.48 28.45
C HIS A 56 -8.58 11.30 27.24
N VAL A 57 -9.80 11.79 27.34
CA VAL A 57 -10.72 11.97 26.21
C VAL A 57 -11.18 13.42 26.22
N PHE A 58 -10.85 14.16 25.17
CA PHE A 58 -11.16 15.58 25.02
C PHE A 58 -12.22 15.78 23.94
N PRO A 59 -13.46 16.14 24.29
CA PRO A 59 -14.41 16.67 23.31
C PRO A 59 -13.85 17.95 22.69
N VAL A 60 -13.79 18.01 21.37
CA VAL A 60 -13.22 19.14 20.63
C VAL A 60 -14.32 20.05 20.10
N GLY A 61 -15.41 19.49 19.59
CA GLY A 61 -16.54 20.25 19.05
C GLY A 61 -17.43 19.39 18.15
N VAL A 62 -18.60 19.90 17.82
CA VAL A 62 -19.62 19.20 17.02
C VAL A 62 -19.26 19.23 15.53
N LEU A 63 -19.14 18.05 14.93
CA LEU A 63 -19.05 17.86 13.47
C LEU A 63 -20.42 17.47 12.93
N GLU A 64 -20.97 18.24 12.00
CA GLU A 64 -22.30 17.98 11.43
C GLU A 64 -22.44 18.53 10.01
N GLY A 65 -23.03 17.73 9.12
CA GLY A 65 -23.34 18.14 7.75
C GLY A 65 -22.14 18.17 6.78
N LEU A 66 -20.96 17.76 7.22
CA LEU A 66 -19.74 17.71 6.41
C LEU A 66 -19.36 16.26 6.12
N ARG A 67 -19.15 15.93 4.85
CA ARG A 67 -18.70 14.61 4.44
C ARG A 67 -17.26 14.41 4.88
N PHE A 68 -16.98 13.25 5.46
CA PHE A 68 -15.61 12.85 5.75
C PHE A 68 -15.38 11.40 5.34
N MET A 69 -14.10 11.08 5.15
CA MET A 69 -13.57 9.73 5.09
C MET A 69 -12.43 9.62 6.10
N CYS A 70 -12.34 8.49 6.79
CA CYS A 70 -11.29 8.25 7.76
C CYS A 70 -10.76 6.82 7.70
N CYS A 71 -9.50 6.63 8.08
CA CYS A 71 -8.91 5.32 8.33
C CYS A 71 -8.82 5.09 9.83
N PHE A 72 -9.45 4.02 10.30
CA PHE A 72 -9.52 3.67 11.72
C PHE A 72 -9.09 2.22 11.94
N ARG A 73 -8.53 1.93 13.11
CA ARG A 73 -8.14 0.55 13.45
C ARG A 73 -9.34 -0.27 13.86
N PHE A 74 -9.85 -1.11 12.97
CA PHE A 74 -11.00 -1.99 13.25
C PHE A 74 -10.62 -3.23 14.06
N LYS A 75 -9.33 -3.50 14.23
CA LYS A 75 -8.69 -4.42 15.19
C LYS A 75 -7.28 -3.93 15.50
N LEU A 76 -6.59 -4.58 16.44
CA LEU A 76 -5.25 -4.16 16.91
C LEU A 76 -4.26 -3.92 15.75
N TRP A 77 -4.26 -4.80 14.75
CA TRP A 77 -3.24 -4.86 13.69
C TRP A 77 -3.52 -3.96 12.48
N TRP A 78 -4.79 -3.72 12.18
CA TRP A 78 -5.23 -3.30 10.84
C TRP A 78 -6.20 -2.14 10.85
N MET A 79 -6.10 -1.31 9.81
CA MET A 79 -7.03 -0.24 9.52
C MET A 79 -7.99 -0.62 8.39
N THR A 80 -9.13 0.04 8.36
CA THR A 80 -10.05 0.09 7.23
C THR A 80 -10.68 1.49 7.18
N GLN A 81 -11.47 1.74 6.15
CA GLN A 81 -12.11 3.03 5.90
C GLN A 81 -13.52 3.14 6.47
N ARG A 82 -13.90 4.36 6.83
CA ARG A 82 -15.28 4.74 7.16
C ARG A 82 -15.60 6.10 6.55
N MET A 83 -16.81 6.22 6.02
CA MET A 83 -17.38 7.46 5.52
C MET A 83 -18.50 7.89 6.46
N GLY A 84 -18.68 9.19 6.62
CA GLY A 84 -19.69 9.74 7.52
C GLY A 84 -19.97 11.22 7.26
N THR A 85 -20.93 11.75 8.01
CA THR A 85 -21.36 13.16 7.87
C THR A 85 -21.49 13.91 9.19
N CYS A 86 -21.29 13.22 10.31
CA CYS A 86 -21.36 13.81 11.64
C CYS A 86 -20.44 13.11 12.65
N GLY A 87 -20.18 13.73 13.79
CA GLY A 87 -19.18 13.25 14.75
C GLY A 87 -19.41 11.80 15.21
N LYS A 88 -20.66 11.38 15.47
CA LYS A 88 -20.97 10.00 15.91
C LYS A 88 -20.60 8.91 14.90
N ASP A 89 -20.40 9.28 13.64
CA ASP A 89 -20.00 8.36 12.58
C ASP A 89 -18.51 8.02 12.65
N ILE A 90 -17.71 8.83 13.35
CA ILE A 90 -16.27 8.66 13.51
C ILE A 90 -16.01 7.44 14.42
N PRO A 91 -15.38 6.37 13.91
CA PRO A 91 -15.08 5.19 14.71
C PRO A 91 -14.01 5.46 15.76
N LEU A 92 -14.01 4.64 16.81
CA LEU A 92 -12.89 4.55 17.75
C LEU A 92 -11.59 4.20 16.99
N GLU A 93 -10.46 4.68 17.50
CA GLU A 93 -9.14 4.44 16.91
C GLU A 93 -8.97 5.02 15.49
N THR A 94 -9.59 6.17 15.20
CA THR A 94 -9.38 6.88 13.93
C THR A 94 -8.01 7.57 13.94
N GLN A 95 -7.17 7.26 12.94
CA GLN A 95 -5.78 7.72 12.85
C GLN A 95 -5.51 8.67 11.69
N PHE A 96 -6.46 8.79 10.79
CA PHE A 96 -6.41 9.66 9.62
C PHE A 96 -7.84 10.04 9.28
N MET A 97 -8.11 11.32 9.07
CA MET A 97 -9.42 11.78 8.60
C MET A 97 -9.25 12.89 7.58
N LEU A 98 -10.04 12.84 6.51
CA LEU A 98 -10.15 13.87 5.49
C LEU A 98 -11.60 14.36 5.46
N VAL A 99 -11.79 15.68 5.54
CA VAL A 99 -13.10 16.33 5.51
C VAL A 99 -13.26 17.13 4.22
N GLU A 100 -14.40 16.95 3.54
CA GLU A 100 -14.81 17.74 2.38
C GLU A 100 -15.72 18.88 2.82
N SER A 101 -15.37 20.12 2.46
CA SER A 101 -16.17 21.31 2.73
C SER A 101 -16.38 22.15 1.46
N LYS A 102 -17.65 22.44 1.14
CA LYS A 102 -18.08 23.25 -0.02
C LYS A 102 -18.87 24.46 0.50
N ASP A 103 -18.80 25.61 -0.19
CA ASP A 103 -19.69 26.71 0.16
C ASP A 103 -21.08 26.35 -0.34
N THR A 104 -22.02 26.21 0.57
CA THR A 104 -23.43 25.94 0.28
C THR A 104 -24.33 27.11 0.65
N THR A 105 -23.76 28.31 0.82
CA THR A 105 -24.53 29.54 1.07
C THR A 105 -25.50 29.77 -0.08
N GLU A 106 -26.81 29.68 0.21
CA GLU A 106 -27.88 29.98 -0.74
C GLU A 106 -27.69 31.40 -1.29
N GLY A 107 -27.24 31.50 -2.54
CA GLY A 107 -27.08 32.78 -3.26
C GLY A 107 -25.67 33.12 -3.74
N GLU A 108 -24.64 32.32 -3.43
CA GLU A 108 -23.30 32.48 -4.02
C GLU A 108 -23.01 31.39 -5.07
N HIS A 109 -22.24 31.75 -6.11
CA HIS A 109 -22.02 30.95 -7.31
C HIS A 109 -21.50 29.53 -7.03
N ASP A 110 -22.01 28.55 -7.78
CA ASP A 110 -21.62 27.12 -7.83
C ASP A 110 -20.13 26.87 -8.21
N ASP A 111 -19.33 27.94 -8.30
CA ASP A 111 -17.91 27.97 -8.70
C ASP A 111 -16.94 28.02 -7.51
N SER A 112 -17.42 27.99 -6.25
CA SER A 112 -16.52 27.99 -5.08
C SER A 112 -15.68 26.70 -5.02
N PRO A 113 -14.35 26.80 -4.79
CA PRO A 113 -13.52 25.60 -4.73
C PRO A 113 -13.87 24.75 -3.51
N THR A 114 -13.93 23.44 -3.74
CA THR A 114 -14.03 22.47 -2.64
C THR A 114 -12.73 22.51 -1.82
N ILE A 115 -12.87 22.61 -0.50
CA ILE A 115 -11.75 22.63 0.43
C ILE A 115 -11.71 21.29 1.17
N TYR A 116 -10.56 20.64 1.07
CA TYR A 116 -10.25 19.40 1.78
C TYR A 116 -9.40 19.72 2.99
N THR A 117 -9.78 19.20 4.16
CA THR A 117 -9.05 19.37 5.42
C THR A 117 -8.65 18.01 5.95
N VAL A 118 -7.35 17.75 6.08
CA VAL A 118 -6.84 16.53 6.72
C VAL A 118 -6.61 16.79 8.21
N LEU A 119 -6.97 15.81 9.04
CA LEU A 119 -6.69 15.76 10.47
C LEU A 119 -5.83 14.52 10.76
N LEU A 120 -4.65 14.75 11.34
CA LEU A 120 -3.67 13.73 11.67
C LEU A 120 -3.38 13.74 13.18
N PRO A 121 -3.95 12.82 13.97
CA PRO A 121 -3.57 12.62 15.36
C PRO A 121 -2.10 12.24 15.49
N LEU A 122 -1.41 12.80 16.47
CA LEU A 122 0.04 12.73 16.58
C LEU A 122 0.50 11.96 17.83
N LEU A 123 1.83 11.80 17.91
CA LEU A 123 2.52 11.41 19.14
C LEU A 123 2.99 12.67 19.87
N GLU A 124 2.56 12.85 21.12
CA GLU A 124 2.99 13.92 22.01
C GLU A 124 3.89 13.32 23.09
N GLY A 125 5.20 13.33 22.85
CA GLY A 125 6.18 12.71 23.75
C GLY A 125 5.95 11.20 23.89
N GLN A 126 5.47 10.76 25.06
CA GLN A 126 5.17 9.36 25.38
C GLN A 126 3.71 8.96 25.14
N PHE A 127 2.89 9.92 24.69
CA PHE A 127 1.45 9.73 24.46
C PHE A 127 1.13 9.64 22.98
N ARG A 128 0.10 8.88 22.66
CA ARG A 128 -0.46 8.76 21.31
C ARG A 128 -1.88 9.31 21.31
N ALA A 129 -2.19 10.16 20.33
CA ALA A 129 -3.53 10.66 20.08
C ALA A 129 -4.26 9.79 19.03
N ALA A 130 -5.59 9.68 19.17
CA ALA A 130 -6.50 9.20 18.12
C ALA A 130 -7.80 10.00 18.14
N LEU A 131 -8.50 10.02 17.00
CA LEU A 131 -9.85 10.58 16.92
C LEU A 131 -10.89 9.50 17.23
N GLN A 132 -12.01 9.96 17.75
CA GLN A 132 -13.26 9.19 17.84
C GLN A 132 -14.47 10.14 17.83
N GLY A 133 -15.65 9.54 17.76
CA GLY A 133 -16.93 10.25 17.85
C GLY A 133 -17.75 9.82 19.05
N ASN A 134 -18.69 10.66 19.47
CA ASN A 134 -19.66 10.34 20.52
C ASN A 134 -21.12 10.59 20.09
N ASP A 135 -22.07 10.21 20.95
CA ASP A 135 -23.51 10.31 20.67
C ASP A 135 -24.03 11.75 20.54
N LYS A 136 -23.23 12.76 20.91
CA LYS A 136 -23.54 14.18 20.76
C LYS A 136 -23.01 14.78 19.45
N ASN A 137 -22.54 13.94 18.52
CA ASN A 137 -21.84 14.36 17.30
C ASN A 137 -20.55 15.16 17.57
N GLU A 138 -19.96 15.04 18.75
CA GLU A 138 -18.68 15.68 19.03
C GLU A 138 -17.55 14.81 18.46
N LEU A 139 -16.57 15.45 17.83
CA LEU A 139 -15.25 14.88 17.59
C LEU A 139 -14.48 14.91 18.91
N GLU A 140 -13.91 13.78 19.30
CA GLU A 140 -13.11 13.63 20.50
C GLU A 140 -11.66 13.24 20.15
N ILE A 141 -10.71 13.76 20.92
CA ILE A 141 -9.31 13.32 20.90
C ILE A 141 -9.08 12.42 22.12
N CYS A 142 -8.76 11.15 21.87
CA CYS A 142 -8.27 10.22 22.88
C CYS A 142 -6.75 10.32 22.96
N LEU A 143 -6.19 10.60 24.13
CA LEU A 143 -4.75 10.72 24.37
C LEU A 143 -4.33 9.69 25.42
N GLU A 144 -3.40 8.79 25.07
CA GLU A 144 -2.99 7.72 25.98
C GLU A 144 -1.50 7.39 25.96
N SER A 145 -0.93 7.07 27.13
CA SER A 145 0.46 6.61 27.27
C SER A 145 0.61 5.09 27.30
N GLY A 146 -0.46 4.33 27.57
CA GLY A 146 -0.37 2.88 27.78
C GLY A 146 0.40 2.46 29.04
N ASP A 147 0.67 3.39 29.96
CA ASP A 147 1.33 3.14 31.25
C ASP A 147 0.74 4.06 32.33
N ASN A 148 0.18 3.48 33.39
CA ASN A 148 -0.44 4.25 34.49
C ASN A 148 0.56 5.11 35.26
N ALA A 149 1.87 4.83 35.17
CA ALA A 149 2.90 5.67 35.76
C ALA A 149 3.28 6.87 34.86
N VAL A 150 2.87 6.88 33.59
CA VAL A 150 3.17 7.95 32.63
C VAL A 150 1.91 8.78 32.45
N GLU A 151 1.84 9.89 33.19
CA GLU A 151 0.69 10.78 33.23
C GLU A 151 1.02 12.17 32.68
N THR A 152 0.02 12.81 32.07
CA THR A 152 0.07 14.22 31.67
C THR A 152 -1.26 14.88 32.00
N ASN A 153 -1.31 16.19 32.11
CA ASN A 153 -2.54 16.98 32.19
C ASN A 153 -2.74 17.89 30.95
N GLN A 154 -1.84 17.80 29.96
CA GLN A 154 -1.91 18.62 28.75
C GLN A 154 -1.27 17.90 27.56
N GLY A 155 -1.64 18.34 26.36
CA GLY A 155 -0.90 18.07 25.13
C GLY A 155 -1.09 19.20 24.14
N LEU A 156 0.00 19.70 23.57
CA LEU A 156 -0.02 20.93 22.79
C LEU A 156 -0.19 20.68 21.29
N SER A 157 0.28 19.53 20.80
CA SER A 157 0.24 19.16 19.38
C SER A 157 -0.42 17.79 19.22
N LEU A 158 -1.68 17.66 19.62
CA LEU A 158 -2.40 16.38 19.61
C LEU A 158 -2.88 15.98 18.21
N VAL A 159 -3.33 16.96 17.42
CA VAL A 159 -3.80 16.73 16.04
C VAL A 159 -3.24 17.85 15.15
N TYR A 160 -2.65 17.48 14.02
CA TYR A 160 -2.28 18.45 12.99
C TYR A 160 -3.34 18.53 11.90
N MET A 161 -3.64 19.76 11.50
CA MET A 161 -4.57 20.10 10.44
C MET A 161 -3.86 20.75 9.27
N HIS A 162 -4.28 20.41 8.06
CA HIS A 162 -3.86 21.07 6.84
C HIS A 162 -5.02 21.12 5.85
N ALA A 163 -5.12 22.20 5.08
CA ALA A 163 -6.24 22.41 4.16
C ALA A 163 -5.80 22.93 2.79
N GLY A 164 -6.59 22.59 1.76
CA GLY A 164 -6.33 22.98 0.37
C GLY A 164 -7.37 22.43 -0.60
N THR A 165 -7.15 22.64 -1.91
CA THR A 165 -8.12 22.32 -2.97
C THR A 165 -7.88 21.00 -3.69
N ASN A 166 -6.71 20.38 -3.52
CA ASN A 166 -6.42 19.03 -4.00
C ASN A 166 -6.20 18.10 -2.78
N PRO A 167 -7.01 17.05 -2.59
CA PRO A 167 -6.94 16.20 -1.40
C PRO A 167 -5.63 15.40 -1.31
N PHE A 168 -5.04 15.01 -2.44
CA PHE A 168 -3.79 14.25 -2.44
C PHE A 168 -2.61 15.15 -2.06
N GLU A 169 -2.57 16.38 -2.57
CA GLU A 169 -1.56 17.38 -2.21
C GLU A 169 -1.69 17.79 -0.74
N VAL A 170 -2.93 17.95 -0.23
CA VAL A 170 -3.18 18.27 1.18
C VAL A 170 -2.60 17.19 2.10
N VAL A 171 -2.81 15.92 1.77
CA VAL A 171 -2.26 14.79 2.54
C VAL A 171 -0.73 14.76 2.46
N TYR A 172 -0.16 14.90 1.26
CA TYR A 172 1.29 14.94 1.04
C TYR A 172 1.97 16.07 1.85
N GLN A 173 1.48 17.30 1.71
CA GLN A 173 2.03 18.46 2.41
C GLN A 173 1.85 18.36 3.92
N ALA A 174 0.76 17.76 4.39
CA ALA A 174 0.56 17.54 5.81
C ALA A 174 1.59 16.58 6.40
N VAL A 175 1.86 15.46 5.73
CA VAL A 175 2.88 14.51 6.21
C VAL A 175 4.29 15.10 6.09
N LYS A 176 4.60 15.88 5.04
CA LYS A 176 5.86 16.63 4.94
C LYS A 176 6.05 17.68 6.04
N ALA A 177 4.98 18.34 6.44
CA ALA A 177 4.97 19.24 7.60
C ALA A 177 5.29 18.48 8.90
N LEU A 178 4.65 17.33 9.10
CA LEU A 178 4.86 16.48 10.28
C LEU A 178 6.26 15.86 10.34
N GLU A 179 6.83 15.47 9.20
CA GLU A 179 8.21 14.95 9.12
C GLU A 179 9.18 15.97 9.70
N LYS A 180 9.04 17.25 9.33
CA LYS A 180 9.87 18.34 9.84
C LYS A 180 9.63 18.62 11.33
N HIS A 181 8.38 18.55 11.77
CA HIS A 181 8.00 18.83 13.16
C HIS A 181 8.44 17.73 14.13
N MET A 182 8.15 16.46 13.81
CA MET A 182 8.36 15.31 14.69
C MET A 182 9.78 14.74 14.61
N GLN A 183 10.41 14.77 13.42
CA GLN A 183 11.78 14.26 13.16
C GLN A 183 12.00 12.77 13.52
N SER A 184 10.92 12.03 13.80
CA SER A 184 10.95 10.64 14.26
C SER A 184 10.70 9.64 13.14
N PHE A 185 10.23 10.08 11.98
CA PHE A 185 10.03 9.28 10.77
C PHE A 185 10.60 10.00 9.55
N ARG A 186 10.56 9.33 8.40
CA ARG A 186 10.82 9.96 7.09
C ARG A 186 9.66 9.69 6.14
N HIS A 187 9.43 10.61 5.21
CA HIS A 187 8.48 10.43 4.12
C HIS A 187 8.92 9.28 3.20
N ARG A 188 7.97 8.58 2.56
CA ARG A 188 8.23 7.42 1.68
C ARG A 188 9.36 7.69 0.68
N GLU A 189 9.34 8.86 0.06
CA GLU A 189 10.27 9.26 -1.03
C GLU A 189 11.73 9.40 -0.59
N GLU A 190 11.98 9.58 0.72
CA GLU A 190 13.34 9.66 1.28
C GLU A 190 13.90 8.29 1.69
N LYS A 191 13.08 7.24 1.57
CA LYS A 191 13.46 5.88 1.94
C LYS A 191 13.90 5.10 0.71
N LYS A 192 14.91 4.25 0.89
CA LYS A 192 15.35 3.34 -0.16
C LYS A 192 14.27 2.28 -0.41
N LEU A 193 13.62 2.33 -1.57
CA LEU A 193 12.71 1.29 -1.99
C LEU A 193 13.51 0.02 -2.36
N PRO A 194 13.21 -1.15 -1.75
CA PRO A 194 13.93 -2.39 -2.02
C PRO A 194 13.56 -2.94 -3.40
N SER A 195 14.52 -3.58 -4.05
CA SER A 195 14.44 -3.97 -5.45
C SER A 195 13.45 -5.09 -5.73
N PHE A 196 13.08 -5.89 -4.71
CA PHE A 196 12.13 -7.02 -4.87
C PHE A 196 10.77 -6.57 -5.40
N ILE A 197 10.40 -5.29 -5.21
CA ILE A 197 9.09 -4.77 -5.56
C ILE A 197 8.77 -4.86 -7.07
N ASP A 198 9.78 -4.88 -7.93
CA ASP A 198 9.64 -4.96 -9.39
C ASP A 198 9.67 -6.40 -9.92
N TRP A 199 9.67 -7.38 -9.01
CA TRP A 199 9.79 -8.80 -9.30
C TRP A 199 8.55 -9.56 -8.81
N PHE A 200 8.05 -10.46 -9.65
CA PHE A 200 6.99 -11.37 -9.25
C PHE A 200 7.48 -12.29 -8.14
N GLY A 201 6.64 -12.48 -7.11
CA GLY A 201 6.99 -13.30 -5.98
C GLY A 201 6.05 -14.46 -5.67
N TRP A 202 6.49 -15.30 -4.75
CA TRP A 202 5.69 -16.35 -4.13
C TRP A 202 5.89 -16.35 -2.62
N CYS A 203 4.80 -16.39 -1.88
CA CYS A 203 4.78 -16.53 -0.42
C CYS A 203 4.29 -17.94 -0.07
N THR A 204 4.90 -18.58 0.92
CA THR A 204 4.56 -19.95 1.31
C THR A 204 3.34 -20.08 2.22
N TRP A 205 2.72 -18.96 2.65
CA TRP A 205 1.70 -18.94 3.71
C TRP A 205 0.44 -19.73 3.37
N ASP A 206 -0.39 -19.36 2.40
CA ASP A 206 -1.57 -20.17 2.05
C ASP A 206 -1.23 -21.50 1.38
N ALA A 207 0.01 -21.65 0.89
CA ALA A 207 0.48 -22.88 0.27
C ALA A 207 0.63 -24.00 1.33
N PHE A 208 1.20 -23.66 2.49
CA PHE A 208 1.55 -24.65 3.52
C PHE A 208 1.20 -24.25 4.96
N TYR A 209 0.83 -23.01 5.21
CA TYR A 209 0.78 -22.38 6.52
C TYR A 209 2.06 -22.71 7.30
N THR A 210 1.92 -23.13 8.55
CA THR A 210 3.04 -23.53 9.41
C THR A 210 3.70 -24.85 8.99
N ASP A 211 3.19 -25.56 7.98
CA ASP A 211 3.70 -26.87 7.54
C ASP A 211 4.76 -26.76 6.42
N VAL A 212 5.21 -25.54 6.08
CA VAL A 212 6.25 -25.33 5.06
C VAL A 212 7.53 -26.14 5.34
N THR A 213 8.11 -26.75 4.30
CA THR A 213 9.38 -27.51 4.36
C THR A 213 10.33 -27.07 3.24
N ALA A 214 11.61 -27.47 3.35
CA ALA A 214 12.60 -27.27 2.30
C ALA A 214 12.15 -27.86 0.94
N GLU A 215 11.57 -29.06 0.95
CA GLU A 215 11.06 -29.74 -0.25
C GLU A 215 9.84 -29.03 -0.84
N GLY A 216 8.94 -28.53 0.02
CA GLY A 216 7.76 -27.77 -0.41
C GLY A 216 8.14 -26.46 -1.12
N VAL A 217 9.18 -25.78 -0.64
CA VAL A 217 9.74 -24.58 -1.30
C VAL A 217 10.26 -24.94 -2.70
N GLU A 218 11.07 -25.99 -2.82
CA GLU A 218 11.60 -26.47 -4.12
C GLU A 218 10.47 -26.84 -5.09
N GLU A 219 9.42 -27.52 -4.61
CA GLU A 219 8.28 -27.91 -5.44
C GLU A 219 7.53 -26.70 -6.01
N GLY A 220 7.27 -25.69 -5.18
CA GLY A 220 6.56 -24.48 -5.61
C GLY A 220 7.36 -23.64 -6.62
N LEU A 221 8.66 -23.41 -6.35
CA LEU A 221 9.54 -22.69 -7.28
C LEU A 221 9.61 -23.39 -8.64
N ARG A 222 9.74 -24.72 -8.62
CA ARG A 222 9.74 -25.55 -9.84
C ARG A 222 8.42 -25.48 -10.58
N SER A 223 7.30 -25.52 -9.87
CA SER A 223 5.96 -25.52 -10.48
C SER A 223 5.69 -24.21 -11.22
N LEU A 224 5.95 -23.07 -10.57
CA LEU A 224 5.76 -21.75 -11.17
C LEU A 224 6.71 -21.50 -12.36
N SER A 225 7.99 -21.88 -12.22
CA SER A 225 8.98 -21.73 -13.29
C SER A 225 8.62 -22.54 -14.53
N LYS A 226 8.13 -23.77 -14.36
CA LYS A 226 7.67 -24.63 -15.48
C LYS A 226 6.46 -24.04 -16.22
N GLY A 227 5.63 -23.26 -15.54
CA GLY A 227 4.47 -22.62 -16.16
C GLY A 227 4.74 -21.27 -16.81
N GLY A 228 6.01 -20.81 -16.83
CA GLY A 228 6.40 -19.55 -17.45
C GLY A 228 6.12 -18.30 -16.60
N ALA A 229 5.85 -18.47 -15.30
CA ALA A 229 5.74 -17.37 -14.34
C ALA A 229 6.78 -17.54 -13.22
N PRO A 230 8.09 -17.51 -13.54
CA PRO A 230 9.12 -17.84 -12.58
C PRO A 230 9.19 -16.76 -11.47
N PRO A 231 9.04 -17.12 -10.19
CA PRO A 231 9.14 -16.16 -9.10
C PRO A 231 10.60 -15.75 -8.92
N ARG A 232 10.83 -14.44 -8.90
CA ARG A 232 12.15 -13.84 -8.62
C ARG A 232 12.24 -13.31 -7.19
N PHE A 233 11.13 -13.35 -6.46
CA PHE A 233 11.03 -13.06 -5.04
C PHE A 233 10.37 -14.23 -4.30
N LEU A 234 10.93 -14.65 -3.17
CA LEU A 234 10.38 -15.71 -2.32
C LEU A 234 10.21 -15.18 -0.91
N ILE A 235 9.05 -15.44 -0.29
CA ILE A 235 8.85 -15.29 1.15
C ILE A 235 8.67 -16.69 1.74
N ILE A 236 9.63 -17.13 2.55
CA ILE A 236 9.45 -18.29 3.44
C ILE A 236 8.72 -17.78 4.68
N ASP A 237 7.40 -17.99 4.70
CA ASP A 237 6.50 -17.51 5.73
C ASP A 237 6.57 -18.39 7.01
N ASP A 238 5.71 -18.12 8.01
CA ASP A 238 5.72 -18.78 9.31
C ASP A 238 5.75 -20.32 9.21
N GLY A 239 6.50 -20.96 10.11
CA GLY A 239 6.71 -22.40 10.16
C GLY A 239 8.18 -22.83 10.06
N TRP A 240 9.13 -21.94 9.81
CA TRP A 240 10.56 -22.29 9.68
C TRP A 240 11.37 -22.16 10.99
N GLN A 241 10.87 -21.40 11.97
CA GLN A 241 11.59 -21.08 13.22
C GLN A 241 11.54 -22.23 14.24
N GLN A 242 12.53 -22.26 15.15
CA GLN A 242 12.55 -23.15 16.32
C GLN A 242 11.63 -22.61 17.42
N ILE A 243 10.51 -23.29 17.66
CA ILE A 243 9.51 -22.85 18.64
C ILE A 243 9.23 -23.92 19.70
N GLY A 244 8.97 -23.46 20.92
CA GLY A 244 8.54 -24.29 22.04
C GLY A 244 7.09 -24.01 22.41
N ALA A 245 6.34 -25.06 22.73
CA ALA A 245 4.98 -24.93 23.23
C ALA A 245 4.93 -24.15 24.55
N ALA A 246 3.89 -23.33 24.73
CA ALA A 246 3.62 -22.70 26.02
C ALA A 246 3.40 -23.76 27.11
N ALA A 247 3.81 -23.48 28.35
CA ALA A 247 3.55 -24.36 29.48
C ALA A 247 2.03 -24.53 29.66
N LYS A 248 1.54 -25.78 29.58
CA LYS A 248 0.13 -26.10 29.84
C LYS A 248 -0.15 -25.88 31.34
N HIS A 249 -0.75 -24.76 31.69
CA HIS A 249 -1.27 -24.57 33.05
C HIS A 249 -2.48 -25.48 33.23
N SER A 250 -2.42 -26.40 34.21
CA SER A 250 -3.44 -27.44 34.46
C SER A 250 -4.85 -26.92 34.79
N ASN A 251 -5.01 -25.61 34.96
CA ASN A 251 -6.28 -24.94 35.27
C ASN A 251 -6.80 -24.02 34.15
N CYS A 252 -6.17 -23.97 32.96
CA CYS A 252 -6.61 -23.11 31.85
C CYS A 252 -7.62 -23.82 30.95
N VAL A 253 -8.82 -23.23 30.84
CA VAL A 253 -9.96 -23.71 30.04
C VAL A 253 -9.87 -23.28 28.56
N VAL A 254 -8.97 -22.36 28.22
CA VAL A 254 -8.79 -21.86 26.85
C VAL A 254 -7.83 -22.78 26.07
N GLN A 255 -8.40 -23.64 25.22
CA GLN A 255 -7.63 -24.48 24.28
C GLN A 255 -7.46 -23.85 22.89
N GLU A 256 -8.38 -22.95 22.51
CA GLU A 256 -8.37 -22.26 21.22
C GLU A 256 -7.44 -21.05 21.29
N GLY A 257 -6.51 -20.89 20.33
CA GLY A 257 -5.56 -19.78 20.32
C GLY A 257 -4.30 -19.98 21.17
N ALA A 258 -4.16 -21.10 21.89
CA ALA A 258 -2.97 -21.40 22.70
C ALA A 258 -1.68 -21.46 21.86
N GLN A 259 -1.78 -21.74 20.55
CA GLN A 259 -0.65 -21.71 19.62
C GLN A 259 0.01 -20.33 19.52
N PHE A 260 -0.74 -19.24 19.74
CA PHE A 260 -0.18 -17.89 19.74
C PHE A 260 0.75 -17.62 20.92
N ALA A 261 0.71 -18.44 21.97
CA ALA A 261 1.63 -18.37 23.10
C ALA A 261 2.92 -19.17 22.89
N ASN A 262 3.09 -19.84 21.74
CA ASN A 262 4.35 -20.50 21.38
C ASN A 262 5.48 -19.47 21.30
N ARG A 263 6.68 -19.86 21.74
CA ARG A 263 7.82 -18.93 21.86
C ARG A 263 9.01 -19.39 21.07
N LEU A 264 9.79 -18.44 20.59
CA LEU A 264 11.07 -18.71 19.97
C LEU A 264 12.02 -19.33 21.01
N THR A 265 12.62 -20.48 20.66
CA THR A 265 13.59 -21.19 21.51
C THR A 265 14.99 -21.24 20.92
N GLY A 266 15.17 -20.74 19.70
CA GLY A 266 16.44 -20.62 19.03
C GLY A 266 16.36 -19.73 17.80
N ILE A 267 17.51 -19.17 17.39
CA ILE A 267 17.61 -18.25 16.23
C ILE A 267 17.62 -19.00 14.89
N LYS A 268 18.06 -20.26 14.91
CA LYS A 268 18.24 -21.08 13.71
C LYS A 268 16.93 -21.68 13.23
N GLU A 269 16.96 -22.22 12.03
CA GLU A 269 15.89 -22.99 11.41
C GLU A 269 15.57 -24.27 12.19
N ASN A 270 14.31 -24.70 12.12
CA ASN A 270 13.87 -25.95 12.70
C ASN A 270 14.19 -27.17 11.82
N GLU A 271 13.83 -28.35 12.31
CA GLU A 271 14.11 -29.65 11.68
C GLU A 271 13.56 -29.79 10.25
N LYS A 272 12.50 -29.05 9.87
CA LYS A 272 11.92 -29.10 8.50
C LYS A 272 12.82 -28.48 7.43
N PHE A 273 13.82 -27.71 7.86
CA PHE A 273 14.81 -27.07 7.00
C PHE A 273 16.22 -27.63 7.24
N GLN A 274 16.40 -28.54 8.19
CA GLN A 274 17.65 -29.25 8.43
C GLN A 274 17.70 -30.50 7.53
N LYS A 275 18.61 -30.53 6.55
CA LYS A 275 18.76 -31.73 5.69
C LYS A 275 19.39 -32.88 6.50
N ASN A 276 18.61 -33.91 6.81
CA ASN A 276 19.12 -35.16 7.36
C ASN A 276 20.00 -35.88 6.31
N GLY A 277 21.33 -35.89 6.48
CA GLY A 277 22.19 -36.90 5.86
C GLY A 277 23.23 -36.46 4.81
N LYS A 278 23.62 -35.18 4.70
CA LYS A 278 24.87 -34.81 4.00
C LYS A 278 25.95 -34.48 5.04
N LYS A 279 27.09 -35.16 4.91
CA LYS A 279 28.23 -35.31 5.86
C LYS A 279 29.01 -34.03 6.21
N ASP A 280 28.42 -32.84 6.10
CA ASP A 280 29.08 -31.60 6.49
C ASP A 280 28.21 -30.87 7.50
N ASP A 281 28.37 -31.26 8.78
CA ASP A 281 27.63 -30.74 9.95
C ASP A 281 27.85 -29.22 10.21
N HIS A 282 28.46 -28.51 9.26
CA HIS A 282 28.85 -27.11 9.37
C HIS A 282 28.01 -26.13 8.55
N VAL A 283 27.25 -26.58 7.53
CA VAL A 283 26.45 -25.68 6.68
C VAL A 283 24.98 -25.67 7.13
N PRO A 284 24.39 -24.50 7.46
CA PRO A 284 22.97 -24.42 7.81
C PRO A 284 22.07 -24.95 6.69
N GLY A 285 21.00 -25.68 7.05
CA GLY A 285 20.09 -26.25 6.07
C GLY A 285 19.27 -25.18 5.35
N LEU A 286 18.90 -24.10 6.04
CA LEU A 286 18.26 -22.93 5.41
C LEU A 286 19.16 -22.32 4.32
N LYS A 287 20.47 -22.26 4.54
CA LYS A 287 21.43 -21.78 3.53
C LYS A 287 21.36 -22.62 2.26
N ILE A 288 21.27 -23.94 2.39
CA ILE A 288 21.16 -24.84 1.24
C ILE A 288 19.87 -24.55 0.46
N VAL A 289 18.74 -24.32 1.13
CA VAL A 289 17.46 -23.99 0.48
C VAL A 289 17.56 -22.66 -0.28
N VAL A 290 18.16 -21.64 0.34
CA VAL A 290 18.34 -20.32 -0.30
C VAL A 290 19.28 -20.41 -1.50
N ASP A 291 20.41 -21.10 -1.36
CA ASP A 291 21.36 -21.29 -2.46
C ASP A 291 20.71 -22.07 -3.62
N GLU A 292 19.93 -23.12 -3.34
CA GLU A 292 19.18 -23.88 -4.35
C GLU A 292 18.11 -23.01 -5.05
N ALA A 293 17.37 -22.20 -4.30
CA ALA A 293 16.40 -21.25 -4.87
C ALA A 293 17.06 -20.24 -5.82
N LYS A 294 18.20 -19.67 -5.42
CA LYS A 294 18.93 -18.67 -6.22
C LYS A 294 19.61 -19.31 -7.44
N LEU A 295 20.31 -20.44 -7.27
CA LEU A 295 21.11 -21.07 -8.32
C LEU A 295 20.27 -21.85 -9.34
N HIS A 296 19.23 -22.57 -8.90
CA HIS A 296 18.46 -23.46 -9.78
C HIS A 296 17.18 -22.84 -10.32
N HIS A 297 16.59 -21.87 -9.59
CA HIS A 297 15.34 -21.22 -9.99
C HIS A 297 15.51 -19.74 -10.33
N ASN A 298 16.74 -19.21 -10.27
CA ASN A 298 17.06 -17.80 -10.53
C ASN A 298 16.21 -16.86 -9.64
N VAL A 299 15.90 -17.26 -8.40
CA VAL A 299 15.30 -16.38 -7.40
C VAL A 299 16.32 -15.27 -7.08
N LYS A 300 15.89 -14.02 -7.09
CA LYS A 300 16.77 -12.87 -6.84
C LYS A 300 16.77 -12.46 -5.37
N TYR A 301 15.61 -12.54 -4.73
CA TYR A 301 15.41 -12.10 -3.35
C TYR A 301 14.68 -13.18 -2.56
N VAL A 302 15.22 -13.57 -1.40
CA VAL A 302 14.56 -14.45 -0.44
C VAL A 302 14.37 -13.71 0.87
N TYR A 303 13.12 -13.54 1.29
CA TYR A 303 12.76 -13.02 2.61
C TYR A 303 12.25 -14.15 3.49
N VAL A 304 12.42 -13.99 4.80
CA VAL A 304 11.83 -14.91 5.79
C VAL A 304 10.94 -14.15 6.76
N TRP A 305 9.91 -14.82 7.25
CA TRP A 305 8.98 -14.25 8.21
C TRP A 305 9.50 -14.34 9.65
N HIS A 306 9.26 -13.33 10.47
CA HIS A 306 9.27 -13.47 11.93
C HIS A 306 8.33 -12.43 12.56
N ALA A 307 7.83 -12.68 13.78
CA ALA A 307 7.13 -11.65 14.54
C ALA A 307 8.11 -10.61 15.10
N LEU A 308 7.66 -9.37 15.34
CA LEU A 308 8.49 -8.33 15.97
C LEU A 308 9.06 -8.78 17.32
N ALA A 309 8.27 -9.49 18.12
CA ALA A 309 8.71 -10.05 19.40
C ALA A 309 9.57 -11.33 19.28
N GLY A 310 9.89 -11.78 18.05
CA GLY A 310 10.65 -12.99 17.74
C GLY A 310 9.77 -14.13 17.19
N TYR A 311 8.70 -14.45 17.90
CA TYR A 311 7.58 -15.30 17.44
C TYR A 311 6.27 -14.79 18.05
N TRP A 312 5.12 -15.41 17.77
CA TRP A 312 3.81 -14.98 18.29
C TRP A 312 3.80 -14.72 19.81
N GLY A 313 4.35 -15.65 20.60
CA GLY A 313 4.46 -15.55 22.06
C GLY A 313 5.76 -14.90 22.56
N GLY A 314 6.56 -14.33 21.66
CA GLY A 314 7.85 -13.72 21.97
C GLY A 314 9.02 -14.71 22.07
N VAL A 315 10.09 -14.30 22.75
CA VAL A 315 11.28 -15.12 23.01
C VAL A 315 11.12 -15.83 24.35
N LYS A 316 11.41 -17.15 24.41
CA LYS A 316 11.28 -17.92 25.64
C LYS A 316 12.27 -17.41 26.71
N PRO A 317 11.80 -17.02 27.91
CA PRO A 317 12.69 -16.69 29.04
C PRO A 317 13.61 -17.85 29.38
N GLU A 318 14.88 -17.54 29.69
CA GLU A 318 15.90 -18.51 30.11
C GLU A 318 16.08 -19.68 29.12
N ALA A 319 15.78 -19.45 27.83
CA ALA A 319 16.09 -20.43 26.81
C ALA A 319 17.61 -20.56 26.65
N ALA A 320 18.08 -21.82 26.59
CA ALA A 320 19.51 -22.13 26.51
C ALA A 320 20.17 -21.43 25.31
N GLY A 321 21.18 -20.61 25.57
CA GLY A 321 21.91 -19.84 24.55
C GLY A 321 21.22 -18.54 24.12
N MET A 322 20.15 -18.13 24.80
CA MET A 322 19.41 -16.89 24.57
C MET A 322 19.23 -16.05 25.85
N GLU A 323 19.87 -16.44 26.95
CA GLU A 323 19.74 -15.81 28.28
C GLU A 323 20.20 -14.34 28.26
N HIS A 324 21.18 -14.00 27.42
CA HIS A 324 21.75 -12.65 27.28
C HIS A 324 20.78 -11.62 26.69
N TYR A 325 19.65 -12.06 26.13
CA TYR A 325 18.56 -11.17 25.71
C TYR A 325 17.70 -10.67 26.86
N GLU A 326 17.82 -11.28 28.05
CA GLU A 326 17.08 -10.89 29.25
C GLU A 326 15.56 -10.82 28.98
N SER A 327 15.03 -11.82 28.27
CA SER A 327 13.60 -11.89 27.99
C SER A 327 12.80 -12.24 29.25
N ALA A 328 11.68 -11.57 29.43
CA ALA A 328 10.79 -11.77 30.58
C ALA A 328 9.33 -11.85 30.12
N LEU A 329 8.48 -12.51 30.92
CA LEU A 329 7.04 -12.51 30.64
C LEU A 329 6.45 -11.13 30.92
N ALA A 330 5.81 -10.56 29.91
CA ALA A 330 5.02 -9.34 29.99
C ALA A 330 3.59 -9.65 29.53
N TYR A 331 2.60 -9.03 30.17
CA TYR A 331 1.19 -9.34 29.94
C TYR A 331 0.53 -8.17 29.22
N PRO A 332 0.05 -8.38 27.98
CA PRO A 332 -0.44 -7.29 27.16
C PRO A 332 -1.77 -6.72 27.68
N VAL A 333 -1.90 -5.40 27.63
CA VAL A 333 -3.11 -4.65 27.99
C VAL A 333 -3.58 -3.83 26.80
N SER A 334 -4.79 -4.14 26.30
CA SER A 334 -5.38 -3.40 25.18
C SER A 334 -5.94 -2.06 25.62
N SER A 335 -5.82 -1.04 24.77
CA SER A 335 -6.47 0.25 25.01
C SER A 335 -8.01 0.13 24.94
N PRO A 336 -8.76 1.00 25.64
CA PRO A 336 -10.21 1.03 25.54
C PRO A 336 -10.71 1.23 24.10
N GLY A 337 -10.00 2.04 23.30
CA GLY A 337 -10.32 2.27 21.89
C GLY A 337 -10.25 0.98 21.06
N VAL A 338 -9.16 0.21 21.21
CA VAL A 338 -8.99 -1.09 20.52
C VAL A 338 -10.01 -2.12 20.98
N LEU A 339 -10.25 -2.23 22.30
CA LEU A 339 -11.30 -3.12 22.86
C LEU A 339 -12.71 -2.75 22.37
N GLY A 340 -12.92 -1.48 22.05
CA GLY A 340 -14.12 -0.96 21.43
C GLY A 340 -14.38 -1.49 20.03
N ASN A 341 -13.38 -2.07 19.35
CA ASN A 341 -13.47 -2.63 18.01
C ASN A 341 -13.46 -4.18 18.04
N GLN A 342 -12.98 -4.86 16.99
CA GLN A 342 -13.02 -6.32 16.86
C GLN A 342 -12.14 -7.02 17.93
N PRO A 343 -12.69 -7.98 18.70
CA PRO A 343 -11.91 -8.80 19.63
C PRO A 343 -10.83 -9.61 18.91
N ASP A 344 -9.76 -9.93 19.63
CA ASP A 344 -8.60 -10.60 19.08
C ASP A 344 -8.15 -11.78 19.95
N ILE A 345 -8.22 -12.98 19.37
CA ILE A 345 -7.86 -14.22 20.07
C ILE A 345 -6.37 -14.29 20.44
N VAL A 346 -5.50 -13.58 19.72
CA VAL A 346 -4.07 -13.47 20.06
C VAL A 346 -3.92 -12.74 21.38
N MET A 347 -4.71 -11.67 21.58
CA MET A 347 -4.68 -10.89 22.81
C MET A 347 -5.22 -11.69 23.99
N ASP A 348 -6.33 -12.40 23.81
CA ASP A 348 -6.91 -13.25 24.85
C ASP A 348 -5.91 -14.35 25.29
N SER A 349 -5.22 -14.96 24.31
CA SER A 349 -4.19 -15.98 24.57
C SER A 349 -2.99 -15.42 25.33
N LEU A 350 -2.44 -14.29 24.89
CA LEU A 350 -1.25 -13.68 25.49
C LEU A 350 -1.53 -13.00 26.83
N ALA A 351 -2.75 -12.51 27.07
CA ALA A 351 -3.15 -11.99 28.38
C ALA A 351 -3.11 -13.07 29.47
N VAL A 352 -3.36 -14.33 29.12
CA VAL A 352 -3.28 -15.48 30.04
C VAL A 352 -1.86 -16.03 30.11
N HIS A 353 -1.21 -16.26 28.97
CA HIS A 353 0.05 -16.98 28.90
C HIS A 353 1.30 -16.09 28.99
N GLY A 354 1.15 -14.78 28.81
CA GLY A 354 2.23 -13.79 28.72
C GLY A 354 2.96 -13.83 27.37
N LEU A 355 3.57 -12.71 26.99
CA LEU A 355 4.50 -12.58 25.89
C LEU A 355 5.93 -12.53 26.44
N GLY A 356 6.85 -13.28 25.85
CA GLY A 356 8.27 -13.24 26.16
C GLY A 356 8.93 -12.00 25.56
N LEU A 357 8.89 -10.88 26.30
CA LEU A 357 9.40 -9.59 25.86
C LEU A 357 10.92 -9.54 26.08
N VAL A 358 11.68 -9.40 24.99
CA VAL A 358 13.12 -9.10 25.07
C VAL A 358 13.32 -7.73 25.72
N HIS A 359 14.26 -7.60 26.65
CA HIS A 359 14.48 -6.32 27.32
C HIS A 359 14.80 -5.21 26.27
N PRO A 360 14.18 -4.01 26.32
CA PRO A 360 14.32 -3.00 25.25
C PRO A 360 15.77 -2.56 24.98
N LYS A 361 16.64 -2.62 25.99
CA LYS A 361 18.09 -2.32 25.83
C LYS A 361 18.89 -3.43 25.13
N LYS A 362 18.30 -4.62 24.96
CA LYS A 362 18.93 -5.82 24.36
C LYS A 362 18.33 -6.20 23.01
N VAL A 363 17.18 -5.63 22.65
CA VAL A 363 16.43 -6.03 21.46
C VAL A 363 17.22 -5.82 20.15
N PHE A 364 18.11 -4.82 20.08
CA PHE A 364 19.04 -4.70 18.95
C PHE A 364 19.96 -5.92 18.81
N ASN A 365 20.52 -6.43 19.92
CA ASN A 365 21.39 -7.60 19.87
C ASN A 365 20.61 -8.83 19.38
N PHE A 366 19.39 -9.01 19.87
CA PHE A 366 18.49 -10.06 19.40
C PHE A 366 18.24 -9.98 17.89
N TYR A 367 17.77 -8.83 17.38
CA TYR A 367 17.54 -8.67 15.94
C TYR A 367 18.82 -8.80 15.13
N ASN A 368 19.94 -8.28 15.63
CA ASN A 368 21.20 -8.32 14.91
C ASN A 368 21.76 -9.74 14.82
N GLU A 369 21.65 -10.54 15.88
CA GLU A 369 22.06 -11.95 15.85
C GLU A 369 21.13 -12.78 14.93
N LEU A 370 19.82 -12.55 14.99
CA LEU A 370 18.85 -13.19 14.08
C LEU A 370 19.12 -12.83 12.61
N HIS A 371 19.21 -11.54 12.28
CA HIS A 371 19.40 -11.10 10.91
C HIS A 371 20.81 -11.41 10.38
N ALA A 372 21.84 -11.42 11.23
CA ALA A 372 23.17 -11.86 10.81
C ALA A 372 23.18 -13.35 10.45
N TYR A 373 22.47 -14.19 11.22
CA TYR A 373 22.29 -15.60 10.88
C TYR A 373 21.57 -15.76 9.53
N LEU A 374 20.46 -15.07 9.32
CA LEU A 374 19.70 -15.10 8.07
C LEU A 374 20.53 -14.61 6.87
N SER A 375 21.20 -13.48 7.03
CA SER A 375 22.10 -12.92 6.01
C SER A 375 23.24 -13.89 5.67
N SER A 376 23.80 -14.60 6.67
CA SER A 376 24.80 -15.66 6.43
C SER A 376 24.27 -16.85 5.64
N CYS A 377 22.95 -17.09 5.69
CA CYS A 377 22.27 -18.08 4.86
C CYS A 377 21.93 -17.57 3.46
N GLY A 378 22.25 -16.31 3.13
CA GLY A 378 21.94 -15.68 1.85
C GLY A 378 20.55 -15.07 1.75
N VAL A 379 19.81 -14.96 2.87
CA VAL A 379 18.52 -14.27 2.93
C VAL A 379 18.74 -12.77 2.72
N ASP A 380 17.88 -12.13 1.94
CA ASP A 380 18.01 -10.73 1.50
C ASP A 380 17.17 -9.74 2.32
N GLY A 381 16.28 -10.24 3.17
CA GLY A 381 15.40 -9.42 4.00
C GLY A 381 14.40 -10.23 4.82
N VAL A 382 13.47 -9.54 5.45
CA VAL A 382 12.46 -10.14 6.33
C VAL A 382 11.06 -9.58 6.11
N LYS A 383 10.03 -10.39 6.38
CA LYS A 383 8.65 -9.93 6.61
C LYS A 383 8.42 -9.95 8.12
N VAL A 384 8.18 -8.78 8.72
CA VAL A 384 8.07 -8.64 10.18
C VAL A 384 6.62 -8.40 10.57
N ASP A 385 6.01 -9.41 11.18
CA ASP A 385 4.60 -9.43 11.57
C ASP A 385 4.41 -9.07 13.06
N VAL A 386 3.13 -9.04 13.47
CA VAL A 386 2.70 -8.87 14.86
C VAL A 386 3.28 -7.62 15.52
N GLN A 387 3.56 -6.55 14.75
CA GLN A 387 4.29 -5.39 15.28
C GLN A 387 3.51 -4.62 16.34
N ASN A 388 2.20 -4.44 16.14
CA ASN A 388 1.38 -3.64 17.06
C ASN A 388 1.24 -4.26 18.46
N ILE A 389 1.67 -5.50 18.71
CA ILE A 389 1.58 -6.11 20.05
C ILE A 389 2.38 -5.31 21.07
N ILE A 390 3.49 -4.70 20.64
CA ILE A 390 4.40 -3.94 21.49
C ILE A 390 3.71 -2.74 22.14
N GLU A 391 2.69 -2.15 21.50
CA GLU A 391 1.96 -1.02 22.07
C GLU A 391 1.24 -1.38 23.38
N THR A 392 0.91 -2.66 23.56
CA THR A 392 0.14 -3.18 24.70
C THR A 392 1.02 -3.53 25.90
N LEU A 393 2.34 -3.39 25.75
CA LEU A 393 3.36 -3.81 26.73
C LEU A 393 4.13 -2.62 27.31
N GLY A 394 3.64 -1.39 27.14
CA GLY A 394 4.34 -0.16 27.52
C GLY A 394 4.54 0.04 29.03
N ALA A 395 3.77 -0.64 29.87
CA ALA A 395 3.82 -0.51 31.32
C ALA A 395 5.20 -0.88 31.90
N GLY A 396 5.80 0.04 32.65
CA GLY A 396 7.15 -0.14 33.20
C GLY A 396 8.28 0.15 32.19
N HIS A 397 7.94 0.55 30.97
CA HIS A 397 8.88 0.88 29.89
C HIS A 397 8.74 2.31 29.36
N GLY A 398 8.07 3.20 30.11
CA GLY A 398 7.85 4.60 29.71
C GLY A 398 6.69 4.77 28.73
N GLY A 399 5.74 3.85 28.74
CA GLY A 399 4.58 3.90 27.87
C GLY A 399 4.79 3.30 26.47
N ARG A 400 3.68 3.16 25.76
CA ARG A 400 3.55 2.53 24.45
C ARG A 400 4.47 3.14 23.40
N VAL A 401 4.55 4.48 23.36
CA VAL A 401 5.35 5.19 22.36
C VAL A 401 6.83 4.94 22.58
N SER A 402 7.29 4.98 23.83
CA SER A 402 8.69 4.75 24.19
C SER A 402 9.14 3.34 23.82
N LEU A 403 8.34 2.34 24.17
CA LEU A 403 8.66 0.94 23.90
C LEU A 403 8.62 0.63 22.40
N THR A 404 7.55 1.02 21.69
CA THR A 404 7.43 0.83 20.24
C THR A 404 8.60 1.49 19.51
N ARG A 405 8.97 2.72 19.88
CA ARG A 405 10.10 3.42 19.26
C ARG A 405 11.43 2.68 19.48
N ALA A 406 11.69 2.17 20.68
CA ALA A 406 12.91 1.41 20.96
C ALA A 406 13.00 0.15 20.08
N TYR A 407 11.88 -0.57 19.93
CA TYR A 407 11.80 -1.76 19.07
C TYR A 407 11.99 -1.43 17.58
N HIS A 408 11.31 -0.41 17.07
CA HIS A 408 11.45 0.00 15.67
C HIS A 408 12.88 0.49 15.34
N GLN A 409 13.49 1.28 16.22
CA GLN A 409 14.87 1.75 16.03
C GLN A 409 15.87 0.58 15.99
N ALA A 410 15.71 -0.39 16.91
CA ALA A 410 16.54 -1.58 16.92
C ALA A 410 16.33 -2.46 15.69
N LEU A 411 15.08 -2.60 15.23
CA LEU A 411 14.74 -3.33 14.02
C LEU A 411 15.42 -2.68 12.82
N GLU A 412 15.18 -1.40 12.55
CA GLU A 412 15.76 -0.67 11.42
C GLU A 412 17.29 -0.69 11.44
N ALA A 413 17.91 -0.53 12.62
CA ALA A 413 19.36 -0.63 12.76
C ALA A 413 19.90 -2.02 12.39
N SER A 414 19.19 -3.09 12.75
CA SER A 414 19.56 -4.45 12.35
C SER A 414 19.35 -4.69 10.85
N ILE A 415 18.25 -4.19 10.28
CA ILE A 415 17.98 -4.29 8.83
C ILE A 415 19.09 -3.59 8.04
N ALA A 416 19.42 -2.35 8.39
CA ALA A 416 20.48 -1.59 7.71
C ALA A 416 21.85 -2.27 7.78
N ARG A 417 22.12 -3.01 8.86
CA ARG A 417 23.39 -3.73 9.05
C ARG A 417 23.47 -5.02 8.25
N ASN A 418 22.36 -5.74 8.09
CA ASN A 418 22.38 -7.12 7.57
C ASN A 418 21.80 -7.25 6.16
N PHE A 419 20.96 -6.30 5.71
CA PHE A 419 20.26 -6.32 4.44
C PHE A 419 20.48 -5.01 3.66
N PRO A 420 21.51 -4.93 2.80
CA PRO A 420 21.92 -3.68 2.13
C PRO A 420 20.86 -3.12 1.18
N ASP A 421 19.88 -3.93 0.79
CA ASP A 421 18.76 -3.49 -0.05
C ASP A 421 17.56 -2.93 0.71
N ASN A 422 17.70 -2.66 2.02
CA ASN A 422 16.60 -2.25 2.90
C ASN A 422 15.48 -3.30 2.95
N GLY A 423 15.88 -4.57 3.04
CA GLY A 423 14.96 -5.69 2.89
C GLY A 423 14.07 -5.92 4.10
N CYS A 424 12.93 -5.25 4.15
CA CYS A 424 11.95 -5.37 5.22
C CYS A 424 10.53 -5.06 4.71
N ILE A 425 9.59 -5.97 4.94
CA ILE A 425 8.14 -5.72 4.83
C ILE A 425 7.60 -5.57 6.26
N ALA A 426 7.10 -4.40 6.61
CA ALA A 426 6.42 -4.19 7.89
C ALA A 426 4.96 -4.63 7.80
N CYS A 427 4.50 -5.47 8.71
CA CYS A 427 3.20 -6.12 8.66
C CYS A 427 2.55 -6.13 10.05
N MET A 428 1.22 -6.07 10.10
CA MET A 428 0.43 -5.93 11.33
C MET A 428 0.86 -4.72 12.17
N CYS A 429 1.22 -3.62 11.48
CA CYS A 429 1.92 -2.47 12.03
C CYS A 429 1.15 -1.14 11.87
N HIS A 430 -0.19 -1.19 11.73
CA HIS A 430 -0.97 -0.01 11.39
C HIS A 430 -1.11 1.02 12.53
N ASN A 431 -0.47 0.84 13.69
CA ASN A 431 -0.54 1.86 14.74
C ASN A 431 0.29 3.09 14.37
N THR A 432 -0.12 4.25 14.85
CA THR A 432 0.59 5.51 14.63
C THR A 432 1.87 5.59 15.46
N ASP A 433 1.98 4.82 16.54
CA ASP A 433 3.21 4.65 17.34
C ASP A 433 4.40 4.25 16.46
N GLY A 434 4.21 3.21 15.62
CA GLY A 434 5.21 2.64 14.72
C GLY A 434 5.37 3.46 13.44
N ILE A 435 4.25 3.87 12.81
CA ILE A 435 4.26 4.66 11.58
C ILE A 435 5.06 5.97 11.75
N TYR A 436 4.82 6.71 12.83
CA TYR A 436 5.56 7.94 13.13
C TYR A 436 6.96 7.70 13.72
N SER A 437 7.39 6.45 13.86
CA SER A 437 8.74 6.08 14.34
C SER A 437 9.63 5.45 13.25
N ALA A 438 9.11 5.24 12.03
CA ALA A 438 9.81 4.53 10.96
C ALA A 438 10.61 5.46 10.04
N LYS A 439 11.95 5.39 10.10
CA LYS A 439 12.87 6.24 9.32
C LYS A 439 13.39 5.58 8.06
N GLN A 440 13.49 4.25 8.03
CA GLN A 440 14.16 3.51 6.97
C GLN A 440 13.25 2.47 6.32
N THR A 441 12.47 1.72 7.10
CA THR A 441 11.56 0.71 6.55
C THR A 441 10.60 1.36 5.56
N SER A 442 10.57 0.81 4.34
CA SER A 442 9.96 1.44 3.18
C SER A 442 8.80 0.67 2.58
N VAL A 443 8.46 -0.52 3.08
CA VAL A 443 7.32 -1.33 2.61
C VAL A 443 6.42 -1.68 3.79
N VAL A 444 5.11 -1.50 3.62
CA VAL A 444 4.10 -1.77 4.65
C VAL A 444 2.94 -2.58 4.07
N ARG A 445 2.58 -3.70 4.69
CA ARG A 445 1.32 -4.38 4.36
C ARG A 445 0.16 -3.46 4.69
N ALA A 446 -0.74 -3.23 3.74
CA ALA A 446 -1.80 -2.22 3.81
C ALA A 446 -3.21 -2.80 4.06
N SER A 447 -3.31 -4.10 4.34
CA SER A 447 -4.57 -4.77 4.68
C SER A 447 -4.38 -5.89 5.68
N ASP A 448 -5.51 -6.32 6.22
CA ASP A 448 -5.69 -7.67 6.73
C ASP A 448 -5.40 -8.73 5.66
N ASP A 449 -5.32 -9.98 6.10
CA ASP A 449 -4.97 -11.08 5.21
C ASP A 449 -6.01 -11.28 4.09
N PHE A 450 -5.51 -11.67 2.92
CA PHE A 450 -6.32 -12.31 1.91
C PHE A 450 -6.86 -13.64 2.45
N TYR A 451 -8.17 -13.73 2.70
CA TYR A 451 -8.81 -14.95 3.18
C TYR A 451 -9.49 -15.70 2.01
N PRO A 452 -8.82 -16.66 1.34
CA PRO A 452 -9.35 -17.33 0.14
C PRO A 452 -10.67 -18.08 0.36
N ARG A 453 -11.02 -18.36 1.62
CA ARG A 453 -12.23 -19.12 1.98
C ARG A 453 -13.33 -18.24 2.60
N ASP A 454 -13.08 -16.94 2.76
CA ASP A 454 -14.09 -16.01 3.26
C ASP A 454 -14.56 -15.10 2.12
N PRO A 455 -15.72 -15.38 1.51
CA PRO A 455 -16.24 -14.56 0.43
C PRO A 455 -16.47 -13.09 0.82
N ALA A 456 -16.72 -12.82 2.11
CA ALA A 456 -16.92 -11.46 2.61
C ALA A 456 -15.64 -10.61 2.54
N SER A 457 -14.47 -11.25 2.44
CA SER A 457 -13.17 -10.58 2.48
C SER A 457 -12.78 -9.95 1.13
N HIS A 458 -13.23 -10.48 -0.01
CA HIS A 458 -12.66 -10.10 -1.31
C HIS A 458 -12.94 -8.65 -1.74
N THR A 459 -14.20 -8.21 -1.69
CA THR A 459 -14.54 -6.83 -2.09
C THR A 459 -14.04 -5.81 -1.07
N ILE A 460 -14.17 -6.11 0.23
CA ILE A 460 -13.69 -5.24 1.31
C ILE A 460 -12.16 -5.15 1.33
N HIS A 461 -11.43 -6.19 0.91
CA HIS A 461 -9.96 -6.17 0.80
C HIS A 461 -9.52 -5.08 -0.16
N ILE A 462 -10.04 -5.10 -1.40
CA ILE A 462 -9.67 -4.12 -2.43
C ILE A 462 -10.03 -2.69 -2.02
N SER A 463 -11.21 -2.49 -1.43
CA SER A 463 -11.55 -1.17 -0.88
C SER A 463 -10.63 -0.76 0.28
N SER A 464 -10.35 -1.65 1.23
CA SER A 464 -9.51 -1.32 2.39
C SER A 464 -8.07 -1.01 1.98
N VAL A 465 -7.44 -1.81 1.11
CA VAL A 465 -6.06 -1.51 0.65
C VAL A 465 -5.98 -0.18 -0.07
N ALA A 466 -6.97 0.17 -0.91
CA ALA A 466 -6.95 1.42 -1.67
C ALA A 466 -7.05 2.63 -0.74
N TYR A 467 -8.00 2.63 0.21
CA TYR A 467 -8.16 3.74 1.15
C TYR A 467 -7.02 3.82 2.17
N ASN A 468 -6.56 2.68 2.70
CA ASN A 468 -5.40 2.66 3.58
C ASN A 468 -4.15 3.20 2.88
N SER A 469 -3.99 2.96 1.58
CA SER A 469 -2.87 3.46 0.76
C SER A 469 -2.86 5.00 0.62
N LEU A 470 -3.97 5.69 0.87
CA LEU A 470 -4.01 7.15 0.92
C LEU A 470 -3.18 7.69 2.10
N PHE A 471 -3.23 7.01 3.24
CA PHE A 471 -2.49 7.40 4.44
C PHE A 471 -1.13 6.71 4.52
N LEU A 472 -1.10 5.37 4.48
CA LEU A 472 0.13 4.59 4.59
C LEU A 472 1.12 4.89 3.47
N GLY A 473 0.62 5.23 2.28
CA GLY A 473 1.42 5.59 1.12
C GLY A 473 2.36 6.76 1.39
N GLU A 474 2.04 7.71 2.28
CA GLU A 474 2.93 8.84 2.58
C GLU A 474 4.16 8.42 3.42
N PHE A 475 4.10 7.27 4.10
CA PHE A 475 5.17 6.79 4.98
C PHE A 475 6.00 5.68 4.33
N MET A 476 5.34 4.77 3.61
CA MET A 476 5.94 3.56 3.03
C MET A 476 5.19 3.16 1.77
N GLN A 477 5.81 2.32 0.95
CA GLN A 477 5.16 1.71 -0.21
C GLN A 477 4.17 0.63 0.25
N PRO A 478 2.87 0.76 -0.05
CA PRO A 478 1.89 -0.25 0.33
C PRO A 478 2.13 -1.58 -0.39
N ASP A 479 2.07 -2.65 0.39
CA ASP A 479 1.95 -4.04 -0.01
C ASP A 479 0.49 -4.48 0.15
N TRP A 480 -0.12 -4.91 -0.95
CA TRP A 480 -1.56 -5.25 -1.02
C TRP A 480 -1.85 -6.71 -0.72
N ASP A 481 -0.85 -7.42 -0.20
CA ASP A 481 -0.87 -8.82 0.20
C ASP A 481 -0.83 -9.81 -0.99
N MET A 482 -0.46 -11.05 -0.68
CA MET A 482 -0.60 -12.18 -1.59
C MET A 482 -2.05 -12.38 -2.05
N PHE A 483 -2.22 -13.13 -3.13
CA PHE A 483 -3.51 -13.66 -3.54
C PHE A 483 -3.34 -15.04 -4.19
N HIS A 484 -4.46 -15.72 -4.45
CA HIS A 484 -4.47 -16.95 -5.24
C HIS A 484 -4.72 -16.67 -6.72
N SER A 485 -3.86 -17.16 -7.61
CA SER A 485 -4.07 -17.05 -9.07
C SER A 485 -5.18 -17.98 -9.55
N LEU A 486 -5.41 -19.11 -8.88
CA LEU A 486 -6.49 -20.04 -9.16
C LEU A 486 -7.61 -19.89 -8.11
N HIS A 487 -8.46 -18.89 -8.31
CA HIS A 487 -9.57 -18.56 -7.40
C HIS A 487 -10.71 -17.85 -8.16
N PRO A 488 -11.99 -17.97 -7.75
CA PRO A 488 -13.10 -17.26 -8.41
C PRO A 488 -12.93 -15.74 -8.49
N ALA A 489 -12.27 -15.13 -7.50
CA ALA A 489 -11.95 -13.70 -7.47
C ALA A 489 -10.52 -13.37 -7.97
N ALA A 490 -9.78 -14.32 -8.55
CA ALA A 490 -8.37 -14.12 -8.88
C ALA A 490 -8.12 -12.99 -9.88
N ASP A 491 -8.91 -12.95 -10.96
CA ASP A 491 -8.79 -11.95 -12.03
C ASP A 491 -9.07 -10.53 -11.48
N TYR A 492 -10.05 -10.40 -10.57
CA TYR A 492 -10.36 -9.16 -9.84
C TYR A 492 -9.20 -8.70 -8.93
N HIS A 493 -8.61 -9.62 -8.15
CA HIS A 493 -7.47 -9.32 -7.28
C HIS A 493 -6.18 -9.00 -8.06
N ALA A 494 -5.95 -9.67 -9.18
CA ALA A 494 -4.82 -9.45 -10.06
C ALA A 494 -4.90 -8.08 -10.73
N ALA A 495 -6.07 -7.70 -11.25
CA ALA A 495 -6.32 -6.39 -11.83
C ALA A 495 -6.08 -5.26 -10.80
N ALA A 496 -6.57 -5.41 -9.58
CA ALA A 496 -6.35 -4.44 -8.51
C ALA A 496 -4.85 -4.27 -8.19
N ARG A 497 -4.08 -5.34 -8.08
CA ARG A 497 -2.62 -5.29 -7.83
C ARG A 497 -1.85 -4.67 -9.00
N SER A 498 -2.31 -4.83 -10.24
CA SER A 498 -1.69 -4.19 -11.40
C SER A 498 -1.75 -2.66 -11.37
N VAL A 499 -2.78 -2.09 -10.72
CA VAL A 499 -2.95 -0.64 -10.53
C VAL A 499 -2.50 -0.16 -9.16
N GLY A 500 -2.22 -1.05 -8.21
CA GLY A 500 -1.87 -0.70 -6.82
C GLY A 500 -0.46 -0.13 -6.64
N GLY A 501 0.43 -0.31 -7.63
CA GLY A 501 1.85 0.05 -7.54
C GLY A 501 2.61 -0.70 -6.44
N CYS A 502 2.04 -1.81 -5.96
CA CYS A 502 2.52 -2.66 -4.88
C CYS A 502 3.41 -3.80 -5.42
N PRO A 503 4.13 -4.53 -4.55
CA PRO A 503 4.65 -5.85 -4.91
C PRO A 503 3.53 -6.78 -5.39
N ILE A 504 3.86 -7.72 -6.27
CA ILE A 504 2.91 -8.71 -6.79
C ILE A 504 3.46 -10.10 -6.51
N TYR A 505 2.81 -10.81 -5.59
CA TYR A 505 3.16 -12.18 -5.28
C TYR A 505 1.92 -13.02 -5.02
N VAL A 506 2.00 -14.31 -5.32
CA VAL A 506 0.92 -15.27 -5.06
C VAL A 506 1.25 -16.18 -3.89
N SER A 507 0.26 -16.88 -3.37
CA SER A 507 0.45 -17.89 -2.32
C SER A 507 -0.17 -19.25 -2.67
N ASP A 508 -0.33 -19.51 -3.97
CA ASP A 508 -0.86 -20.77 -4.50
C ASP A 508 -0.07 -21.98 -3.99
N LYS A 509 -0.78 -23.09 -3.79
CA LYS A 509 -0.16 -24.40 -3.62
C LYS A 509 0.57 -24.82 -4.90
N PRO A 510 1.72 -25.52 -4.81
CA PRO A 510 2.37 -26.07 -5.98
C PRO A 510 1.39 -26.86 -6.86
N GLY A 511 1.44 -26.61 -8.17
CA GLY A 511 0.56 -27.25 -9.15
C GLY A 511 -0.86 -26.67 -9.25
N ASN A 512 -1.22 -25.69 -8.42
CA ASN A 512 -2.55 -25.06 -8.40
C ASN A 512 -2.46 -23.59 -8.85
N HIS A 513 -1.94 -23.39 -10.06
CA HIS A 513 -1.69 -22.07 -10.64
C HIS A 513 -2.58 -21.82 -11.86
N ASN A 514 -2.97 -20.57 -12.06
CA ASN A 514 -3.57 -20.10 -13.30
C ASN A 514 -2.52 -19.31 -14.12
N PHE A 515 -1.77 -20.01 -14.97
CA PHE A 515 -0.70 -19.38 -15.75
C PHE A 515 -1.19 -18.38 -16.80
N GLU A 516 -2.42 -18.56 -17.32
CA GLU A 516 -3.00 -17.59 -18.25
C GLU A 516 -3.30 -16.26 -17.56
N LEU A 517 -3.73 -16.30 -16.28
CA LEU A 517 -3.83 -15.09 -15.46
C LEU A 517 -2.46 -14.50 -15.14
N LEU A 518 -1.50 -15.33 -14.71
CA LEU A 518 -0.17 -14.86 -14.32
C LEU A 518 0.57 -14.17 -15.47
N LYS A 519 0.41 -14.64 -16.72
CA LYS A 519 1.00 -14.01 -17.91
C LYS A 519 0.49 -12.59 -18.17
N LYS A 520 -0.66 -12.19 -17.61
CA LYS A 520 -1.15 -10.79 -17.68
C LYS A 520 -0.44 -9.85 -16.69
N LEU A 521 0.33 -10.40 -15.74
CA LEU A 521 1.04 -9.66 -14.69
C LEU A 521 2.57 -9.81 -14.80
N VAL A 522 3.03 -10.99 -15.19
CA VAL A 522 4.43 -11.42 -15.07
C VAL A 522 5.04 -11.55 -16.46
N LEU A 523 6.11 -10.80 -16.70
CA LEU A 523 6.92 -10.95 -17.91
C LEU A 523 7.74 -12.25 -17.83
N PRO A 524 8.23 -12.80 -18.97
CA PRO A 524 8.94 -14.08 -18.95
C PRO A 524 10.23 -14.10 -18.12
N ASP A 525 10.87 -12.94 -17.87
CA ASP A 525 12.01 -12.81 -16.95
C ASP A 525 11.62 -12.84 -15.47
N GLY A 526 10.32 -12.87 -15.17
CA GLY A 526 9.74 -12.79 -13.82
C GLY A 526 9.60 -11.37 -13.29
N SER A 527 9.90 -10.33 -14.08
CA SER A 527 9.65 -8.94 -13.69
C SER A 527 8.20 -8.54 -13.94
N VAL A 528 7.74 -7.48 -13.28
CA VAL A 528 6.38 -6.95 -13.45
C VAL A 528 6.38 -5.57 -14.10
N LEU A 529 5.22 -5.17 -14.64
CA LEU A 529 4.94 -3.81 -15.12
C LEU A 529 4.25 -3.01 -14.01
N ARG A 530 4.96 -2.76 -12.91
CA ARG A 530 4.41 -2.09 -11.74
C ARG A 530 4.16 -0.59 -11.99
N ALA A 531 3.00 -0.09 -11.57
CA ALA A 531 2.74 1.34 -11.55
C ALA A 531 3.58 2.08 -10.48
N GLN A 532 3.85 3.37 -10.67
CA GLN A 532 4.89 4.09 -9.94
C GLN A 532 4.49 4.55 -8.53
N LEU A 533 3.24 4.94 -8.33
CA LEU A 533 2.75 5.51 -7.07
C LEU A 533 2.04 4.43 -6.24
N PRO A 534 1.79 4.65 -4.95
CA PRO A 534 0.75 3.91 -4.26
C PRO A 534 -0.62 4.14 -4.91
N GLY A 535 -1.34 3.08 -5.25
CA GLY A 535 -2.68 3.17 -5.82
C GLY A 535 -3.66 3.79 -4.82
N ARG A 536 -4.48 4.74 -5.28
CA ARG A 536 -5.40 5.52 -4.44
C ARG A 536 -6.79 5.59 -5.06
N PRO A 537 -7.87 5.74 -4.28
CA PRO A 537 -9.17 6.08 -4.81
C PRO A 537 -9.09 7.37 -5.63
N THR A 538 -9.85 7.45 -6.73
CA THR A 538 -10.02 8.72 -7.45
C THR A 538 -10.74 9.74 -6.58
N ARG A 539 -10.61 11.02 -6.94
CA ARG A 539 -11.12 12.13 -6.12
C ARG A 539 -12.62 12.00 -5.82
N ASP A 540 -13.41 11.59 -6.79
CA ASP A 540 -14.86 11.39 -6.65
C ASP A 540 -15.22 10.17 -5.78
N CYS A 541 -14.31 9.20 -5.64
CA CYS A 541 -14.51 8.06 -4.75
C CYS A 541 -14.21 8.38 -3.28
N LEU A 542 -13.38 9.39 -2.96
CA LEU A 542 -12.82 9.60 -1.61
C LEU A 542 -13.86 9.67 -0.48
N PHE A 543 -15.09 10.12 -0.76
CA PHE A 543 -16.12 10.39 0.25
C PHE A 543 -17.41 9.58 0.03
N VAL A 544 -17.37 8.51 -0.77
CA VAL A 544 -18.50 7.58 -0.99
C VAL A 544 -18.14 6.19 -0.47
N ASP A 545 -19.14 5.32 -0.27
CA ASP A 545 -18.91 3.98 0.26
C ASP A 545 -19.07 2.89 -0.81
N PRO A 546 -18.00 2.56 -1.56
CA PRO A 546 -18.10 1.65 -2.70
C PRO A 546 -18.42 0.20 -2.29
N ALA A 547 -18.46 -0.10 -0.99
CA ALA A 547 -18.74 -1.42 -0.47
C ALA A 547 -20.18 -1.59 0.06
N ARG A 548 -20.88 -0.48 0.31
CA ARG A 548 -22.18 -0.50 1.03
C ARG A 548 -23.26 0.43 0.48
N ASP A 549 -22.92 1.46 -0.28
CA ASP A 549 -23.92 2.47 -0.68
C ASP A 549 -24.87 2.01 -1.81
N GLY A 550 -24.60 0.87 -2.44
CA GLY A 550 -25.41 0.31 -3.51
C GLY A 550 -25.41 1.11 -4.81
N ILE A 551 -24.55 2.12 -4.96
CA ILE A 551 -24.53 3.03 -6.11
C ILE A 551 -23.13 3.33 -6.65
N SER A 552 -22.09 3.26 -5.82
CA SER A 552 -20.74 3.68 -6.18
C SER A 552 -19.87 2.50 -6.60
N LEU A 553 -19.15 2.69 -7.71
CA LEU A 553 -17.99 1.87 -8.08
C LEU A 553 -16.73 2.47 -7.46
N LEU A 554 -15.79 1.62 -7.06
CA LEU A 554 -14.46 2.07 -6.62
C LEU A 554 -13.58 2.26 -7.85
N LYS A 555 -13.10 3.48 -8.08
CA LYS A 555 -12.04 3.76 -9.04
C LYS A 555 -10.72 3.95 -8.30
N ILE A 556 -9.68 3.30 -8.77
CA ILE A 556 -8.32 3.36 -8.24
C ILE A 556 -7.42 3.87 -9.36
N TRP A 557 -6.70 4.96 -9.12
CA TRP A 557 -5.79 5.54 -10.11
C TRP A 557 -4.32 5.35 -9.73
N ASN A 558 -3.47 5.33 -10.75
CA ASN A 558 -2.02 5.33 -10.62
C ASN A 558 -1.34 5.90 -11.88
N MET A 559 -0.02 6.07 -11.81
CA MET A 559 0.83 6.56 -12.89
C MET A 559 1.81 5.50 -13.37
N ASN A 560 2.02 5.46 -14.67
CA ASN A 560 3.20 4.92 -15.33
C ASN A 560 4.10 6.08 -15.77
N LYS A 561 5.30 5.77 -16.27
CA LYS A 561 6.27 6.81 -16.70
C LYS A 561 5.69 7.76 -17.76
N CYS A 562 4.85 7.26 -18.67
CA CYS A 562 4.31 8.02 -19.78
C CYS A 562 2.77 8.07 -19.85
N THR A 563 2.07 7.29 -19.03
CA THR A 563 0.60 7.10 -19.11
C THR A 563 -0.02 7.00 -17.72
N GLY A 564 -1.33 7.19 -17.62
CA GLY A 564 -2.11 6.92 -16.41
C GLY A 564 -2.88 5.61 -16.52
N VAL A 565 -3.20 5.00 -15.38
CA VAL A 565 -4.10 3.84 -15.33
C VAL A 565 -5.18 4.04 -14.27
N VAL A 566 -6.41 3.66 -14.59
CA VAL A 566 -7.53 3.60 -13.66
C VAL A 566 -8.14 2.21 -13.70
N GLY A 567 -8.12 1.52 -12.58
CA GLY A 567 -8.95 0.33 -12.38
C GLY A 567 -10.28 0.73 -11.76
N ILE A 568 -11.40 0.26 -12.31
CA ILE A 568 -12.73 0.47 -11.77
C ILE A 568 -13.34 -0.87 -11.36
N PHE A 569 -13.89 -0.94 -10.15
CA PHE A 569 -14.26 -2.17 -9.46
C PHE A 569 -15.63 -2.04 -8.81
N ASN A 570 -16.46 -3.08 -8.91
CA ASN A 570 -17.67 -3.18 -8.09
C ASN A 570 -17.33 -3.92 -6.78
N CYS A 571 -17.29 -3.16 -5.67
CA CYS A 571 -16.94 -3.67 -4.33
C CYS A 571 -18.16 -3.91 -3.43
N GLN A 572 -19.39 -3.84 -3.95
CA GLN A 572 -20.60 -3.90 -3.13
C GLN A 572 -20.80 -5.28 -2.47
N GLY A 573 -21.60 -5.31 -1.39
CA GLY A 573 -22.14 -6.53 -0.80
C GLY A 573 -21.52 -6.99 0.52
N ALA A 574 -20.29 -6.56 0.81
CA ALA A 574 -19.63 -6.88 2.08
C ALA A 574 -19.01 -5.64 2.72
N GLY A 575 -18.90 -5.64 4.05
CA GLY A 575 -18.24 -4.55 4.75
C GLY A 575 -18.10 -4.81 6.24
N TRP A 576 -17.28 -3.99 6.89
CA TRP A 576 -17.13 -4.04 8.34
C TRP A 576 -18.40 -3.56 9.06
N CYS A 577 -18.92 -4.39 9.96
CA CYS A 577 -20.13 -4.11 10.72
C CYS A 577 -19.77 -3.61 12.14
N LYS A 578 -20.14 -2.35 12.46
CA LYS A 578 -19.89 -1.71 13.77
C LYS A 578 -20.51 -2.48 14.95
N VAL A 579 -21.70 -3.04 14.77
CA VAL A 579 -22.42 -3.76 15.83
C VAL A 579 -21.80 -5.14 16.08
N ALA A 580 -21.57 -5.87 14.99
CA ALA A 580 -21.03 -7.22 15.06
C ALA A 580 -19.52 -7.28 15.26
N LYS A 581 -18.83 -6.14 15.03
CA LYS A 581 -17.37 -6.00 15.08
C LYS A 581 -16.62 -7.02 14.22
N LYS A 582 -17.14 -7.29 13.02
CA LYS A 582 -16.50 -8.14 12.02
C LYS A 582 -16.98 -7.78 10.61
N THR A 583 -16.19 -8.17 9.61
CA THR A 583 -16.63 -8.15 8.22
C THR A 583 -17.78 -9.13 8.02
N ARG A 584 -18.81 -8.71 7.30
CA ARG A 584 -19.94 -9.57 6.91
C ARG A 584 -20.42 -9.21 5.51
N ILE A 585 -20.97 -10.20 4.83
CA ILE A 585 -21.85 -9.98 3.69
C ILE A 585 -23.14 -9.37 4.27
N HIS A 586 -23.50 -8.18 3.80
CA HIS A 586 -24.72 -7.48 4.17
C HIS A 586 -25.77 -7.52 3.05
N ASP A 587 -25.32 -7.79 1.81
CA ASP A 587 -26.15 -8.04 0.64
C ASP A 587 -25.52 -9.18 -0.19
N GLU A 588 -26.24 -10.29 -0.29
CA GLU A 588 -25.81 -11.51 -1.00
C GLU A 588 -25.96 -11.42 -2.52
N SER A 589 -26.68 -10.43 -3.04
CA SER A 589 -26.87 -10.25 -4.48
C SER A 589 -26.90 -8.76 -4.87
N PRO A 590 -25.80 -8.03 -4.66
CA PRO A 590 -25.77 -6.60 -4.95
C PRO A 590 -25.97 -6.33 -6.45
N GLY A 591 -26.60 -5.19 -6.73
CA GLY A 591 -26.96 -4.79 -8.08
C GLY A 591 -25.76 -4.62 -9.02
N THR A 592 -26.05 -4.72 -10.32
CA THR A 592 -25.13 -4.22 -11.35
C THR A 592 -25.11 -2.70 -11.30
N LEU A 593 -23.93 -2.10 -11.26
CA LEU A 593 -23.75 -0.66 -11.17
C LEU A 593 -23.19 -0.09 -12.47
N THR A 594 -23.59 1.13 -12.80
CA THR A 594 -23.02 1.90 -13.91
C THR A 594 -22.30 3.12 -13.35
N GLY A 595 -21.06 3.32 -13.78
CA GLY A 595 -20.25 4.49 -13.48
C GLY A 595 -19.60 5.04 -14.73
N SER A 596 -18.63 5.92 -14.56
CA SER A 596 -17.84 6.42 -15.68
C SER A 596 -16.40 6.75 -15.27
N VAL A 597 -15.52 6.73 -16.26
CA VAL A 597 -14.11 7.09 -16.13
C VAL A 597 -13.74 8.23 -17.06
N GLN A 598 -12.77 9.06 -16.68
CA GLN A 598 -12.28 10.16 -17.49
C GLN A 598 -10.79 10.44 -17.24
N ALA A 599 -10.15 11.21 -18.13
CA ALA A 599 -8.71 11.49 -18.04
C ALA A 599 -8.30 12.13 -16.70
N THR A 600 -9.16 12.97 -16.13
CA THR A 600 -8.91 13.68 -14.85
C THR A 600 -9.07 12.79 -13.62
N ASP A 601 -9.53 11.54 -13.77
CA ASP A 601 -9.48 10.56 -12.69
C ASP A 601 -8.03 10.19 -12.33
N VAL A 602 -7.09 10.38 -13.25
CA VAL A 602 -5.65 10.27 -13.00
C VAL A 602 -5.11 11.66 -12.63
N ASP A 603 -4.99 11.92 -11.33
CA ASP A 603 -4.69 13.26 -10.78
C ASP A 603 -3.41 13.89 -11.36
N ALA A 604 -2.37 13.07 -11.52
CA ALA A 604 -1.05 13.49 -11.99
C ALA A 604 -0.86 13.41 -13.53
N LEU A 605 -1.89 13.07 -14.31
CA LEU A 605 -1.74 12.83 -15.75
C LEU A 605 -1.21 14.05 -16.51
N ALA A 606 -1.67 15.25 -16.14
CA ALA A 606 -1.23 16.49 -16.76
C ALA A 606 0.28 16.75 -16.56
N GLN A 607 0.84 16.32 -15.43
CA GLN A 607 2.27 16.46 -15.15
C GLN A 607 3.09 15.56 -16.08
N ALA A 608 2.64 14.33 -16.32
CA ALA A 608 3.29 13.39 -17.24
C ALA A 608 3.12 13.78 -18.72
N ALA A 609 1.99 14.39 -19.08
CA ALA A 609 1.71 14.83 -20.44
C ALA A 609 2.52 16.06 -20.88
N GLY A 610 2.95 16.89 -19.91
CA GLY A 610 3.69 18.13 -20.14
C GLY A 610 2.79 19.35 -20.33
N VAL A 611 3.40 20.54 -20.27
CA VAL A 611 2.71 21.84 -20.22
C VAL A 611 1.85 22.17 -21.45
N ASP A 612 2.17 21.59 -22.61
CA ASP A 612 1.48 21.82 -23.89
C ASP A 612 0.28 20.88 -24.11
N TRP A 613 -0.01 20.01 -23.15
CA TRP A 613 -1.12 19.06 -23.27
C TRP A 613 -2.47 19.75 -23.19
N ASN A 614 -3.29 19.58 -24.23
CA ASN A 614 -4.61 20.19 -24.32
C ASN A 614 -5.72 19.40 -23.60
N GLY A 615 -5.38 18.31 -22.92
CA GLY A 615 -6.32 17.44 -22.21
C GLY A 615 -6.91 16.30 -23.05
N GLU A 616 -6.59 16.19 -24.35
CA GLU A 616 -7.01 15.04 -25.17
C GLU A 616 -6.17 13.80 -24.88
N THR A 617 -6.82 12.66 -24.73
CA THR A 617 -6.14 11.39 -24.46
C THR A 617 -6.64 10.31 -25.39
N VAL A 618 -5.80 9.33 -25.62
CA VAL A 618 -6.25 8.02 -26.07
C VAL A 618 -6.51 7.17 -24.84
N VAL A 619 -7.58 6.39 -24.86
CA VAL A 619 -7.92 5.43 -23.81
C VAL A 619 -7.89 4.04 -24.40
N TYR A 620 -7.17 3.13 -23.76
CA TYR A 620 -7.26 1.70 -24.03
C TYR A 620 -8.02 1.01 -22.90
N ALA A 621 -9.14 0.35 -23.24
CA ALA A 621 -9.93 -0.46 -22.31
C ALA A 621 -9.48 -1.92 -22.41
N HIS A 622 -8.95 -2.46 -21.32
CA HIS A 622 -8.25 -3.75 -21.34
C HIS A 622 -9.16 -4.93 -21.72
N ARG A 623 -10.38 -5.03 -21.17
CA ARG A 623 -11.22 -6.20 -21.42
C ARG A 623 -11.85 -6.20 -22.81
N SER A 624 -12.25 -5.04 -23.32
CA SER A 624 -12.81 -4.94 -24.69
C SER A 624 -11.72 -4.88 -25.77
N GLY A 625 -10.51 -4.45 -25.42
CA GLY A 625 -9.43 -4.20 -26.38
C GLY A 625 -9.65 -2.94 -27.22
N GLU A 626 -10.61 -2.08 -26.85
CA GLU A 626 -10.97 -0.90 -27.62
C GLU A 626 -10.01 0.26 -27.39
N VAL A 627 -9.74 1.01 -28.46
CA VAL A 627 -8.96 2.25 -28.45
C VAL A 627 -9.88 3.41 -28.78
N ILE A 628 -9.98 4.36 -27.85
CA ILE A 628 -10.91 5.48 -27.94
C ILE A 628 -10.13 6.79 -27.81
N ARG A 629 -10.24 7.68 -28.79
CA ARG A 629 -9.78 9.07 -28.64
C ARG A 629 -10.80 9.84 -27.83
N LEU A 630 -10.43 10.21 -26.61
CA LEU A 630 -11.29 10.86 -25.64
C LEU A 630 -10.96 12.36 -25.56
N PRO A 631 -11.89 13.25 -25.95
CA PRO A 631 -11.71 14.68 -25.81
C PRO A 631 -11.62 15.11 -24.34
N LYS A 632 -11.04 16.30 -24.10
CA LYS A 632 -10.95 16.88 -22.75
C LYS A 632 -12.33 16.96 -22.10
N GLY A 633 -12.43 16.46 -20.87
CA GLY A 633 -13.64 16.53 -20.04
C GLY A 633 -14.75 15.55 -20.42
N VAL A 634 -14.51 14.65 -21.37
CA VAL A 634 -15.47 13.59 -21.72
C VAL A 634 -15.22 12.37 -20.83
N SER A 635 -16.29 11.72 -20.41
CA SER A 635 -16.27 10.47 -19.63
C SER A 635 -16.76 9.28 -20.45
N LEU A 636 -16.20 8.10 -20.18
CA LEU A 636 -16.63 6.82 -20.76
C LEU A 636 -17.47 6.03 -19.75
N PRO A 637 -18.67 5.55 -20.12
CA PRO A 637 -19.51 4.76 -19.24
C PRO A 637 -18.97 3.33 -19.09
N VAL A 638 -19.22 2.73 -17.93
CA VAL A 638 -18.89 1.32 -17.65
C VAL A 638 -19.94 0.72 -16.73
N THR A 639 -20.33 -0.53 -16.99
CA THR A 639 -21.35 -1.24 -16.22
C THR A 639 -20.77 -2.55 -15.71
N LEU A 640 -20.81 -2.77 -14.40
CA LEU A 640 -20.12 -3.87 -13.72
C LEU A 640 -21.04 -4.57 -12.71
N LYS A 641 -21.07 -5.89 -12.77
CA LYS A 641 -21.59 -6.73 -11.68
C LYS A 641 -20.58 -6.77 -10.53
N VAL A 642 -21.01 -7.24 -9.37
CA VAL A 642 -20.14 -7.46 -8.21
C VAL A 642 -18.97 -8.37 -8.57
N LEU A 643 -17.78 -8.07 -8.06
CA LEU A 643 -16.51 -8.73 -8.41
C LEU A 643 -16.09 -8.61 -9.89
N GLU A 644 -16.77 -7.79 -10.69
CA GLU A 644 -16.28 -7.37 -12.00
C GLU A 644 -15.46 -6.08 -11.90
N TYR A 645 -14.61 -5.90 -12.90
CA TYR A 645 -13.72 -4.74 -13.02
C TYR A 645 -13.49 -4.39 -14.49
N GLU A 646 -12.88 -3.23 -14.73
CA GLU A 646 -12.24 -2.84 -16.00
C GLU A 646 -10.96 -2.03 -15.71
N LEU A 647 -9.98 -2.09 -16.61
CA LEU A 647 -8.75 -1.30 -16.54
C LEU A 647 -8.67 -0.35 -17.74
N PHE A 648 -8.69 0.95 -17.46
CA PHE A 648 -8.57 2.00 -18.47
C PHE A 648 -7.19 2.64 -18.42
N HIS A 649 -6.53 2.70 -19.57
CA HIS A 649 -5.19 3.26 -19.70
C HIS A 649 -5.26 4.58 -20.45
N PHE A 650 -5.02 5.66 -19.74
CA PHE A 650 -5.08 7.03 -20.25
C PHE A 650 -3.70 7.43 -20.80
N CYS A 651 -3.61 7.49 -22.11
CA CYS A 651 -2.39 7.77 -22.87
C CYS A 651 -2.47 9.19 -23.44
N PRO A 652 -1.77 10.18 -22.86
CA PRO A 652 -1.85 11.57 -23.32
C PRO A 652 -1.55 11.70 -24.81
N LEU A 653 -2.41 12.39 -25.54
CA LEU A 653 -2.25 12.55 -26.98
C LEU A 653 -1.20 13.63 -27.28
N LYS A 654 -0.09 13.23 -27.89
CA LYS A 654 0.96 14.15 -28.34
C LYS A 654 0.67 14.62 -29.76
N LYS A 655 0.45 15.92 -29.93
CA LYS A 655 0.29 16.54 -31.25
C LYS A 655 1.67 16.81 -31.84
N ILE A 656 2.03 16.07 -32.90
CA ILE A 656 3.34 16.17 -33.57
C ILE A 656 3.28 17.26 -34.64
N THR A 657 2.23 17.24 -35.48
CA THR A 657 1.94 18.28 -36.47
C THR A 657 0.45 18.58 -36.48
N ALA A 658 -0.01 19.46 -37.37
CA ALA A 658 -1.44 19.70 -37.57
C ALA A 658 -2.22 18.43 -38.01
N LYS A 659 -1.55 17.43 -38.60
CA LYS A 659 -2.20 16.22 -39.15
C LYS A 659 -1.75 14.91 -38.47
N ILE A 660 -0.71 14.98 -37.64
CA ILE A 660 -0.09 13.83 -36.99
C ILE A 660 -0.21 14.00 -35.48
N SER A 661 -0.84 13.04 -34.83
CA SER A 661 -0.93 12.90 -33.38
C SER A 661 -0.67 11.45 -33.00
N PHE A 662 -0.02 11.26 -31.86
CA PHE A 662 0.47 9.96 -31.41
C PHE A 662 0.29 9.79 -29.90
N ALA A 663 -0.01 8.57 -29.45
CA ALA A 663 0.02 8.22 -28.04
C ALA A 663 0.51 6.77 -27.86
N PRO A 664 1.53 6.50 -27.04
CA PRO A 664 1.94 5.13 -26.76
C PRO A 664 0.93 4.45 -25.81
N ILE A 665 0.52 3.22 -26.12
CA ILE A 665 -0.38 2.43 -25.25
C ILE A 665 0.44 1.45 -24.41
N GLY A 666 1.21 0.57 -25.05
CA GLY A 666 2.06 -0.40 -24.36
C GLY A 666 1.81 -1.86 -24.78
N LEU A 667 2.09 -2.81 -23.89
CA LEU A 667 1.83 -4.24 -24.12
C LEU A 667 0.35 -4.56 -23.88
N LEU A 668 -0.41 -4.79 -24.94
CA LEU A 668 -1.88 -4.78 -24.93
C LEU A 668 -2.51 -5.91 -24.09
N ASP A 669 -1.78 -7.01 -23.91
CA ASP A 669 -2.25 -8.21 -23.22
C ASP A 669 -1.88 -8.20 -21.72
N MET A 670 -1.16 -7.18 -21.26
CA MET A 670 -0.80 -6.99 -19.84
C MET A 670 -1.88 -6.15 -19.14
N PHE A 671 -2.14 -6.44 -17.86
CA PHE A 671 -3.11 -5.67 -17.07
C PHE A 671 -2.71 -4.20 -16.92
N ASN A 672 -1.41 -3.92 -16.70
CA ASN A 672 -0.88 -2.56 -16.74
C ASN A 672 -0.10 -2.33 -18.04
N THR A 673 -0.81 -2.09 -19.15
CA THR A 673 -0.20 -2.01 -20.48
C THR A 673 0.85 -0.90 -20.57
N GLY A 674 0.52 0.27 -20.02
CA GLY A 674 1.36 1.47 -20.06
C GLY A 674 2.64 1.36 -19.25
N GLY A 675 2.70 0.42 -18.30
CA GLY A 675 3.92 0.14 -17.53
C GLY A 675 5.08 -0.36 -18.40
N ALA A 676 4.80 -0.85 -19.62
CA ALA A 676 5.81 -1.24 -20.59
C ALA A 676 6.54 -0.05 -21.23
N VAL A 677 5.94 1.14 -21.25
CA VAL A 677 6.50 2.31 -21.97
C VAL A 677 7.43 3.08 -21.02
N GLU A 678 8.73 2.96 -21.24
CA GLU A 678 9.74 3.56 -20.38
C GLU A 678 10.10 5.01 -20.75
N ASN A 679 10.02 5.35 -22.04
CA ASN A 679 10.31 6.69 -22.57
C ASN A 679 9.61 6.90 -23.93
N LEU A 680 9.36 8.16 -24.28
CA LEU A 680 8.81 8.62 -25.56
C LEU A 680 9.53 9.89 -26.05
N GLU A 681 10.15 9.80 -27.21
CA GLU A 681 10.79 10.92 -27.91
C GLU A 681 10.22 11.06 -29.32
N VAL A 682 10.18 12.29 -29.83
CA VAL A 682 9.67 12.61 -31.16
C VAL A 682 10.69 13.46 -31.88
N HIS A 683 11.14 13.01 -33.05
CA HIS A 683 12.10 13.70 -33.91
C HIS A 683 11.43 14.13 -35.21
N LEU A 684 11.46 15.42 -35.54
CA LEU A 684 10.92 15.92 -36.81
C LEU A 684 11.94 15.74 -37.93
N ALA A 685 11.45 15.56 -39.16
CA ALA A 685 12.31 15.38 -40.33
C ALA A 685 13.22 16.60 -40.65
N SER A 686 12.96 17.77 -40.07
CA SER A 686 13.83 18.95 -40.17
C SER A 686 15.08 18.88 -39.29
N ASP A 687 15.09 17.99 -38.28
CA ASP A 687 16.13 17.91 -37.25
C ASP A 687 17.21 16.86 -37.59
N THR A 688 16.96 16.00 -38.56
CA THR A 688 17.90 14.99 -39.07
C THR A 688 18.56 15.48 -40.36
N LYS A 689 19.90 15.44 -40.43
CA LYS A 689 20.63 15.76 -41.66
C LYS A 689 20.15 14.84 -42.80
N PRO A 690 19.90 15.35 -44.00
CA PRO A 690 19.35 14.54 -45.09
C PRO A 690 20.42 13.56 -45.59
N GLU A 691 20.27 12.28 -45.27
CA GLU A 691 20.95 11.23 -46.02
C GLU A 691 20.28 11.11 -47.40
N LEU A 692 21.06 11.38 -48.45
CA LEU A 692 20.64 11.21 -49.83
C LEU A 692 20.22 9.75 -50.06
N SER A 693 18.93 9.50 -50.28
CA SER A 693 18.48 8.27 -50.94
C SER A 693 17.84 8.63 -52.28
N THR A 694 18.49 8.19 -53.35
CA THR A 694 17.99 8.22 -54.72
C THR A 694 17.20 6.93 -54.97
N SER A 695 15.88 6.97 -54.84
CA SER A 695 15.00 6.06 -55.57
C SER A 695 13.59 6.66 -55.71
N LEU A 696 13.22 6.89 -56.97
CA LEU A 696 11.90 7.34 -57.40
C LEU A 696 10.95 6.13 -57.48
N SER A 697 10.19 5.88 -56.43
CA SER A 697 8.85 5.28 -56.52
C SER A 697 8.04 5.59 -55.26
N GLY A 698 6.90 6.27 -55.42
CA GLY A 698 5.74 6.30 -54.51
C GLY A 698 5.89 6.60 -53.00
N ASN A 699 7.09 6.77 -52.45
CA ASN A 699 7.32 6.77 -51.01
C ASN A 699 7.16 8.18 -50.41
N ARG A 700 6.14 8.36 -49.56
CA ARG A 700 6.10 9.49 -48.60
C ARG A 700 7.39 9.49 -47.79
N SER A 701 8.08 10.61 -47.73
CA SER A 701 9.15 10.83 -46.74
C SER A 701 8.54 10.91 -45.34
N PRO A 702 9.17 10.33 -44.31
CA PRO A 702 8.68 10.44 -42.94
C PRO A 702 8.64 11.91 -42.54
N THR A 703 7.53 12.33 -41.95
CA THR A 703 7.38 13.68 -41.37
C THR A 703 7.97 13.71 -39.97
N ALA A 704 7.83 12.60 -39.22
CA ALA A 704 8.41 12.42 -37.90
C ALA A 704 8.83 10.96 -37.65
N THR A 705 9.80 10.79 -36.76
CA THR A 705 10.16 9.51 -36.15
C THR A 705 9.83 9.57 -34.67
N ILE A 706 8.99 8.64 -34.21
CA ILE A 706 8.72 8.41 -32.79
C ILE A 706 9.69 7.34 -32.30
N ALA A 707 10.47 7.66 -31.29
CA ALA A 707 11.38 6.73 -30.60
C ALA A 707 10.81 6.39 -29.21
N LEU A 708 10.74 5.11 -28.89
CA LEU A 708 10.20 4.58 -27.64
C LEU A 708 11.20 3.62 -27.00
N LYS A 709 11.32 3.69 -25.68
CA LYS A 709 11.94 2.62 -24.89
C LYS A 709 10.85 1.75 -24.30
N VAL A 710 10.87 0.46 -24.60
CA VAL A 710 9.80 -0.47 -24.20
C VAL A 710 10.38 -1.65 -23.41
N LYS A 711 9.74 -1.99 -22.30
CA LYS A 711 10.04 -3.16 -21.48
C LYS A 711 9.05 -4.30 -21.77
N GLY A 712 9.56 -5.52 -21.95
CA GLY A 712 8.78 -6.75 -22.12
C GLY A 712 8.77 -7.28 -23.56
N CYS A 713 7.80 -8.14 -23.86
CA CYS A 713 7.58 -8.76 -25.16
C CYS A 713 6.08 -9.04 -25.38
N GLY A 714 5.69 -9.43 -26.59
CA GLY A 714 4.29 -9.70 -26.96
C GLY A 714 3.67 -8.60 -27.80
N ARG A 715 2.34 -8.53 -27.84
CA ARG A 715 1.60 -7.58 -28.69
C ARG A 715 1.69 -6.17 -28.12
N PHE A 716 2.41 -5.29 -28.83
CA PHE A 716 2.53 -3.88 -28.50
C PHE A 716 1.53 -3.06 -29.31
N GLY A 717 0.97 -2.02 -28.68
CA GLY A 717 0.04 -1.09 -29.31
C GLY A 717 0.41 0.37 -29.09
N ALA A 718 0.04 1.20 -30.06
CA ALA A 718 0.08 2.66 -29.98
C ALA A 718 -1.06 3.25 -30.82
N TYR A 719 -1.45 4.49 -30.53
CA TYR A 719 -2.32 5.26 -31.41
C TYR A 719 -1.50 6.13 -32.35
N SER A 720 -1.88 6.14 -33.62
CA SER A 720 -1.39 7.09 -34.63
C SER A 720 -2.56 7.63 -35.44
N SER A 721 -2.63 8.95 -35.64
CA SER A 721 -3.66 9.57 -36.47
C SER A 721 -3.41 9.41 -37.98
N GLN A 722 -2.27 8.83 -38.37
CA GLN A 722 -1.89 8.52 -39.75
C GLN A 722 -1.35 7.10 -39.84
N HIS A 723 -1.53 6.46 -40.99
CA HIS A 723 -0.95 5.15 -41.25
C HIS A 723 0.59 5.25 -41.20
N PRO A 724 1.27 4.50 -40.31
CA PRO A 724 2.73 4.51 -40.24
C PRO A 724 3.39 4.03 -41.53
N LEU A 725 4.56 4.56 -41.85
CA LEU A 725 5.34 4.15 -43.02
C LEU A 725 6.21 2.92 -42.71
N LYS A 726 6.74 2.87 -41.49
CA LYS A 726 7.70 1.84 -41.06
C LYS A 726 7.74 1.74 -39.54
N CYS A 727 7.81 0.51 -39.04
CA CYS A 727 8.11 0.23 -37.63
C CYS A 727 9.42 -0.57 -37.53
N LYS A 728 10.20 -0.33 -36.48
CA LYS A 728 11.37 -1.13 -36.12
C LYS A 728 11.39 -1.46 -34.64
N VAL A 729 11.94 -2.62 -34.29
CA VAL A 729 12.20 -3.06 -32.92
C VAL A 729 13.64 -3.55 -32.86
N GLY A 730 14.46 -2.98 -31.97
CA GLY A 730 15.89 -3.31 -31.89
C GLY A 730 16.66 -3.04 -33.19
N GLY A 731 16.21 -2.06 -33.98
CA GLY A 731 16.79 -1.73 -35.30
C GLY A 731 16.32 -2.63 -36.45
N ALA A 732 15.67 -3.77 -36.17
CA ALA A 732 15.10 -4.64 -37.20
C ALA A 732 13.74 -4.12 -37.67
N LYS A 733 13.49 -4.14 -38.98
CA LYS A 733 12.16 -3.83 -39.53
C LYS A 733 11.18 -4.94 -39.15
N ILE A 734 10.01 -4.55 -38.67
CA ILE A 734 8.93 -5.46 -38.31
C ILE A 734 7.68 -5.18 -39.13
N ASP A 735 6.86 -6.20 -39.29
CA ASP A 735 5.50 -6.05 -39.82
C ASP A 735 4.59 -5.49 -38.72
N PHE A 736 3.59 -4.72 -39.14
CA PHE A 736 2.63 -4.10 -38.25
C PHE A 736 1.24 -4.08 -38.89
N GLU A 737 0.23 -4.02 -38.03
CA GLU A 737 -1.16 -3.83 -38.40
C GLU A 737 -1.58 -2.41 -38.03
N TYR A 738 -2.42 -1.80 -38.85
CA TYR A 738 -2.98 -0.48 -38.59
C TYR A 738 -4.48 -0.49 -38.87
N GLU A 739 -5.27 -0.15 -37.87
CA GLU A 739 -6.73 -0.03 -37.97
C GLU A 739 -7.12 1.43 -38.17
N PRO A 740 -7.54 1.85 -39.38
CA PRO A 740 -7.80 3.27 -39.66
C PRO A 740 -8.97 3.87 -38.88
N ALA A 741 -9.93 3.04 -38.44
CA ALA A 741 -11.12 3.50 -37.73
C ALA A 741 -10.80 3.97 -36.30
N THR A 742 -9.92 3.25 -35.61
CA THR A 742 -9.51 3.54 -34.23
C THR A 742 -8.17 4.28 -34.16
N GLY A 743 -7.36 4.19 -35.22
CA GLY A 743 -5.97 4.65 -35.24
C GLY A 743 -5.00 3.73 -34.50
N LEU A 744 -5.44 2.51 -34.14
CA LEU A 744 -4.59 1.53 -33.47
C LEU A 744 -3.52 1.00 -34.43
N LEU A 745 -2.26 1.22 -34.07
CA LEU A 745 -1.10 0.54 -34.59
C LEU A 745 -0.74 -0.60 -33.65
N SER A 746 -0.57 -1.81 -34.17
CA SER A 746 -0.10 -2.95 -33.38
C SER A 746 0.97 -3.77 -34.08
N PHE A 747 1.89 -4.34 -33.30
CA PHE A 747 2.93 -5.23 -33.77
C PHE A 747 3.48 -6.10 -32.64
N ALA A 748 4.22 -7.16 -32.98
CA ALA A 748 4.83 -8.04 -32.00
C ALA A 748 6.24 -7.55 -31.60
N ILE A 749 6.46 -7.40 -30.30
CA ILE A 749 7.80 -7.30 -29.71
C ILE A 749 8.31 -8.72 -29.45
N PRO A 750 9.47 -9.11 -30.02
CA PRO A 750 9.96 -10.47 -29.89
C PRO A 750 10.44 -10.78 -28.47
N VAL A 751 10.56 -12.06 -28.17
CA VAL A 751 11.29 -12.52 -26.98
C VAL A 751 12.78 -12.35 -27.27
N PRO A 752 13.55 -11.65 -26.40
CA PRO A 752 14.97 -11.44 -26.64
C PRO A 752 15.74 -12.76 -26.53
N GLU A 753 16.88 -12.86 -27.24
CA GLU A 753 17.79 -14.01 -27.13
C GLU A 753 18.55 -14.03 -25.79
N GLU A 754 18.75 -12.86 -25.18
CA GLU A 754 19.33 -12.66 -23.84
C GLU A 754 18.23 -12.23 -22.84
N GLU A 755 18.44 -12.35 -21.52
CA GLU A 755 17.47 -11.94 -20.48
C GLU A 755 17.29 -10.40 -20.34
N VAL A 756 17.45 -9.64 -21.43
CA VAL A 756 17.26 -8.19 -21.48
C VAL A 756 15.96 -7.86 -22.22
N TYR A 757 14.86 -7.82 -21.49
CA TYR A 757 13.52 -7.49 -22.02
C TYR A 757 13.33 -5.98 -22.22
N ARG A 758 14.29 -5.31 -22.88
CA ARG A 758 14.21 -3.89 -23.21
C ARG A 758 14.50 -3.66 -24.69
N TRP A 759 13.66 -2.86 -25.32
CA TRP A 759 13.65 -2.63 -26.75
C TRP A 759 13.63 -1.14 -27.07
N GLU A 760 14.46 -0.74 -28.03
CA GLU A 760 14.29 0.52 -28.73
C GLU A 760 13.31 0.29 -29.88
N VAL A 761 12.24 1.06 -29.90
CA VAL A 761 11.17 0.98 -30.90
C VAL A 761 11.11 2.28 -31.69
N GLU A 762 11.15 2.19 -33.01
CA GLU A 762 11.05 3.35 -33.91
C GLU A 762 9.80 3.24 -34.78
N ILE A 763 8.99 4.30 -34.84
CA ILE A 763 7.81 4.39 -35.69
C ILE A 763 7.93 5.63 -36.56
N GLN A 764 7.93 5.46 -37.88
CA GLN A 764 8.02 6.53 -38.87
C GLN A 764 6.63 6.85 -39.42
N VAL A 765 6.21 8.13 -39.34
CA VAL A 765 4.88 8.61 -39.75
C VAL A 765 4.94 9.80 -40.70
#